data_AF-B7PN02-F1
#
_entry.id   AF-B7PN02-F1
#
_cell.length_a   1.000
_cell.length_b   1.000
_cell.length_c   1.000
_cell.angle_alpha   90.00
_cell.angle_beta   90.00
_cell.angle_gamma   90.00
#
_symmetry.space_group_name_H-M   'P 1'
#
loop_
_entity.id
_entity.type
_entity.pdbx_description
1 polymer ?
#
loop_
_entity_poly.entity_id
_entity_poly.type
_entity_poly.pdbx_seq_one_letter_code
_entity_poly.pdbx_strand_id
1 'polypeptide(L)'
;GNKINGMGTSDEAQSIKAEGNDLFKAGDYVGALEKYNSALKLTDEENHKAVLLNNRAAANIKLRRYEDAVKDATEVLEMTPSDVKALYRRSQAYEALGRIEEAFRDARKVLHLDPKNTAVQPSLRRLSQAIQEIAKENASTSNKVGQMLGVVGDPTLSLELKVQAGNNLVVIAREKAGAEAIVKSDGLAKCLAAMRSLKSPEFSLACIRIFAELCKKSTEWASLVLKEFGLPMMVNQFVSKDNQQVTAVQYLFQTMINVFSGMDSKDSKKPDKELMKKHEQEIDSIMLLLVKSVSSRVMTALGRDAILELLTKNVDYERLNWGMKLVDSDGLVELLEVASELEEIRYESSMDITSNTRPNCSVLLERIYFCMDYDRAKEKYREKVTDYVNGKLRDLEIESKVRVTSAITALLLGPLDVGNQCLATPGVVEMMLAMAGSEDEVQQQQRHAMSRVLHSARCVPRMKHALTGLIFTSASSAIKHHRQVNVSWCTQRPASRRHSFQAFRHFRQMILAFFSSSFLVNSKNDKDLRKWAAEGLAFLTLDAEVKEDLIADKNAIHALIDLAKVEQKTVLYGVATTLVNLTNSYEKQEVLPELKELAKFAKQHVPEEHELDAKEHVEKRIKLLAESGVTVALVALSTTESRNSREMIARVFNAICEQQELRGHVVQQGGAKALLKLAAENTPNGKFIAAQALARLGITINPEVAFPGQRAVEVIRPLMSLLHPECTALQNFESLMALTNLATISEGVRSHIIKDGGITTVENYCYEDHVMLKRAGVQHNCSLFTQVVRIYEKGDRVKYLTLCLEDEDYDTSQAAAGALAMLTSVSDVACQKVVEVKDWVEIFGGLAAHKDEALQHRGVCILHNLVHSKRDVAERLVGSSLLEVLLAVTQVEGAAASDKVRKLAQETLSKAEQWKLIQKSSEQDEPQEEPADVQ
;
A
#
# COMPACT_ATOMS: atom_id res chain seq x y z
N GLY A 1 -36.08 54.90 -4.61
CA GLY A 1 -35.95 54.14 -5.87
C GLY A 1 -34.62 53.44 -5.87
N ASN A 2 -34.62 52.12 -6.02
CA ASN A 2 -33.56 51.31 -6.64
C ASN A 2 -34.08 49.88 -6.72
N LYS A 3 -34.90 49.63 -7.73
CA LYS A 3 -35.48 48.34 -8.11
C LYS A 3 -34.97 47.88 -9.49
N ILE A 4 -33.78 48.32 -9.91
CA ILE A 4 -33.32 48.21 -11.31
C ILE A 4 -32.12 47.25 -11.52
N ASN A 5 -31.49 46.69 -10.48
CA ASN A 5 -30.34 45.77 -10.65
C ASN A 5 -30.68 44.25 -10.60
N GLY A 6 -31.96 43.85 -10.61
CA GLY A 6 -32.35 42.44 -10.49
C GLY A 6 -32.55 41.68 -11.81
N MET A 7 -32.61 42.37 -12.96
CA MET A 7 -32.92 41.72 -14.26
C MET A 7 -31.69 41.22 -15.02
N GLY A 8 -30.52 41.87 -14.88
CA GLY A 8 -29.32 41.50 -15.65
C GLY A 8 -28.66 40.18 -15.24
N THR A 9 -28.67 39.84 -13.94
CA THR A 9 -27.99 38.63 -13.42
C THR A 9 -28.76 37.33 -13.71
N SER A 10 -30.10 37.41 -13.80
CA SER A 10 -30.96 36.26 -14.11
C SER A 10 -30.84 35.84 -15.59
N ASP A 11 -30.77 36.82 -16.51
CA ASP A 11 -30.63 36.56 -17.94
C ASP A 11 -29.24 35.98 -18.28
N GLU A 12 -28.17 36.45 -17.62
CA GLU A 12 -26.83 35.88 -17.74
C GLU A 12 -26.78 34.42 -17.23
N ALA A 13 -27.39 34.13 -16.08
CA ALA A 13 -27.47 32.77 -15.55
C ALA A 13 -28.26 31.82 -16.47
N GLN A 14 -29.31 32.32 -17.13
CA GLN A 14 -30.08 31.54 -18.11
C GLN A 14 -29.31 31.28 -19.41
N SER A 15 -28.48 32.24 -19.85
CA SER A 15 -27.59 32.06 -21.01
C SER A 15 -26.52 31.01 -20.72
N ILE A 16 -25.84 31.09 -19.56
CA ILE A 16 -24.84 30.10 -19.13
C ILE A 16 -25.47 28.70 -18.95
N LYS A 17 -26.71 28.64 -18.46
CA LYS A 17 -27.50 27.39 -18.40
C LYS A 17 -27.73 26.79 -19.80
N ALA A 18 -28.06 27.63 -20.79
CA ALA A 18 -28.28 27.17 -22.16
C ALA A 18 -26.98 26.61 -22.76
N GLU A 19 -25.86 27.31 -22.59
CA GLU A 19 -24.53 26.81 -22.96
C GLU A 19 -24.22 25.46 -22.31
N GLY A 20 -24.46 25.32 -21.00
CA GLY A 20 -24.29 24.06 -20.28
C GLY A 20 -25.16 22.93 -20.83
N ASN A 21 -26.40 23.22 -21.24
CA ASN A 21 -27.28 22.23 -21.87
C ASN A 21 -26.80 21.81 -23.25
N ASP A 22 -26.23 22.72 -24.03
CA ASP A 22 -25.71 22.40 -25.36
C ASP A 22 -24.41 21.59 -25.28
N LEU A 23 -23.53 21.89 -24.33
CA LEU A 23 -22.38 21.05 -23.99
C LEU A 23 -22.80 19.67 -23.50
N PHE A 24 -23.85 19.58 -22.68
CA PHE A 24 -24.39 18.31 -22.22
C PHE A 24 -24.92 17.45 -23.39
N LYS A 25 -25.57 18.07 -24.38
CA LYS A 25 -26.01 17.38 -25.61
C LYS A 25 -24.84 16.98 -26.51
N ALA A 26 -23.79 17.80 -26.57
CA ALA A 26 -22.55 17.50 -27.30
C ALA A 26 -21.73 16.38 -26.65
N GLY A 27 -22.07 15.95 -25.43
CA GLY A 27 -21.40 14.88 -24.71
C GLY A 27 -20.21 15.32 -23.85
N ASP A 28 -19.92 16.63 -23.80
CA ASP A 28 -18.96 17.21 -22.86
C ASP A 28 -19.63 17.51 -21.51
N TYR A 29 -19.62 16.49 -20.66
CA TYR A 29 -20.23 16.58 -19.33
C TYR A 29 -19.38 17.38 -18.33
N VAL A 30 -18.07 17.50 -18.55
CA VAL A 30 -17.17 18.24 -17.64
C VAL A 30 -17.35 19.74 -17.88
N GLY A 31 -17.32 20.18 -19.14
CA GLY A 31 -17.65 21.56 -19.49
C GLY A 31 -19.07 21.95 -19.08
N ALA A 32 -20.04 21.04 -19.23
CA ALA A 32 -21.41 21.27 -18.75
C ALA A 32 -21.47 21.48 -17.22
N LEU A 33 -20.74 20.69 -16.43
CA LEU A 33 -20.67 20.86 -14.97
C LEU A 33 -20.10 22.23 -14.57
N GLU A 34 -19.03 22.67 -15.22
CA GLU A 34 -18.41 23.98 -14.94
C GLU A 34 -19.36 25.13 -15.23
N LYS A 35 -20.10 25.04 -16.34
CA LYS A 35 -21.14 26.02 -16.70
C LYS A 35 -22.31 25.99 -15.71
N TYR A 36 -22.81 24.83 -15.31
CA TYR A 36 -23.85 24.73 -14.29
C TYR A 36 -23.40 25.26 -12.93
N ASN A 37 -22.15 25.00 -12.51
CA ASN A 37 -21.58 25.56 -11.29
C ASN A 37 -21.45 27.08 -11.35
N SER A 38 -21.07 27.62 -12.50
CA SER A 38 -20.99 29.06 -12.72
C SER A 38 -22.38 29.71 -12.68
N ALA A 39 -23.39 29.09 -13.31
CA ALA A 39 -24.77 29.54 -13.27
C ALA A 39 -25.37 29.49 -11.84
N LEU A 40 -25.01 28.47 -11.05
CA LEU A 40 -25.45 28.34 -9.65
C LEU A 40 -24.90 29.44 -8.73
N LYS A 41 -23.74 30.03 -9.05
CA LYS A 41 -23.18 31.18 -8.29
C LYS A 41 -23.89 32.49 -8.57
N LEU A 42 -24.60 32.60 -9.70
CA LEU A 42 -25.25 33.82 -10.18
C LEU A 42 -26.76 33.84 -9.89
N THR A 43 -27.30 32.73 -9.38
CA THR A 43 -28.74 32.52 -9.20
C THR A 43 -29.10 32.42 -7.73
N ASP A 44 -29.92 33.35 -7.23
CA ASP A 44 -30.48 33.31 -5.87
C ASP A 44 -31.93 32.77 -5.82
N GLU A 45 -32.59 32.63 -6.98
CA GLU A 45 -33.96 32.12 -7.05
C GLU A 45 -34.02 30.59 -6.91
N GLU A 46 -34.78 30.09 -5.92
CA GLU A 46 -34.90 28.66 -5.60
C GLU A 46 -35.36 27.79 -6.78
N ASN A 47 -36.30 28.28 -7.60
CA ASN A 47 -36.80 27.53 -8.78
C ASN A 47 -35.72 27.36 -9.85
N HIS A 48 -34.95 28.42 -10.14
CA HIS A 48 -33.86 28.35 -11.11
C HIS A 48 -32.69 27.50 -10.58
N LYS A 49 -32.41 27.59 -9.27
CA LYS A 49 -31.44 26.76 -8.57
C LYS A 49 -31.81 25.27 -8.65
N ALA A 50 -33.07 24.92 -8.41
CA ALA A 50 -33.57 23.55 -8.50
C ALA A 50 -33.38 22.94 -9.90
N VAL A 51 -33.67 23.71 -10.96
CA VAL A 51 -33.46 23.27 -12.35
C VAL A 51 -31.98 23.05 -12.67
N LEU A 52 -31.10 23.95 -12.21
CA LEU A 52 -29.65 23.83 -12.41
C LEU A 52 -29.06 22.63 -11.68
N LEU A 53 -29.42 22.42 -10.41
CA LEU A 53 -28.99 21.25 -9.63
C LEU A 53 -29.48 19.94 -10.25
N ASN A 54 -30.70 19.92 -10.79
CA ASN A 54 -31.24 18.79 -11.53
C ASN A 54 -30.41 18.44 -12.79
N ASN A 55 -29.97 19.46 -13.54
CA ASN A 55 -29.12 19.27 -14.72
C ASN A 55 -27.68 18.89 -14.33
N ARG A 56 -27.16 19.45 -13.24
CA ARG A 56 -25.87 19.07 -12.64
C ARG A 56 -25.85 17.63 -12.18
N ALA A 57 -26.91 17.17 -11.51
CA ALA A 57 -27.10 15.78 -11.12
C ALA A 57 -27.09 14.83 -12.33
N ALA A 58 -27.71 15.24 -13.45
CA ALA A 58 -27.67 14.45 -14.69
C ALA A 58 -26.25 14.34 -15.27
N ALA A 59 -25.47 15.43 -15.25
CA ALA A 59 -24.07 15.44 -15.68
C ALA A 59 -23.20 14.57 -14.76
N ASN A 60 -23.39 14.68 -13.44
CA ASN A 60 -22.71 13.85 -12.44
C ASN A 60 -23.01 12.35 -12.63
N ILE A 61 -24.25 11.96 -12.94
CA ILE A 61 -24.61 10.55 -13.26
C ILE A 61 -23.86 10.08 -14.51
N LYS A 62 -23.77 10.90 -15.56
CA LYS A 62 -23.04 10.56 -16.80
C LYS A 62 -21.54 10.43 -16.58
N LEU A 63 -20.98 11.20 -15.65
CA LEU A 63 -19.58 11.14 -15.21
C LEU A 63 -19.31 10.08 -14.14
N ARG A 64 -20.31 9.27 -13.76
CA ARG A 64 -20.23 8.25 -12.70
C ARG A 64 -19.87 8.81 -11.31
N ARG A 65 -20.14 10.09 -11.05
CA ARG A 65 -20.02 10.74 -9.73
C ARG A 65 -21.36 10.63 -9.00
N TYR A 66 -21.70 9.42 -8.57
CA TYR A 66 -23.05 9.12 -8.09
C TYR A 66 -23.35 9.74 -6.71
N GLU A 67 -22.38 9.83 -5.80
CA GLU A 67 -22.54 10.49 -4.50
C GLU A 67 -22.88 11.98 -4.63
N ASP A 68 -22.22 12.68 -5.55
CA ASP A 68 -22.49 14.10 -5.81
C ASP A 68 -23.85 14.28 -6.50
N ALA A 69 -24.24 13.37 -7.38
CA ALA A 69 -25.59 13.35 -7.95
C ALA A 69 -26.68 13.13 -6.89
N VAL A 70 -26.43 12.30 -5.86
CA VAL A 70 -27.35 12.11 -4.73
C VAL A 70 -27.49 13.40 -3.92
N LYS A 71 -26.38 14.09 -3.65
CA LYS A 71 -26.40 15.38 -2.93
C LYS A 71 -27.22 16.41 -3.70
N ASP A 72 -26.90 16.61 -4.97
CA ASP A 72 -27.59 17.55 -5.86
C ASP A 72 -29.09 17.27 -5.93
N ALA A 73 -29.47 16.00 -6.14
CA ALA A 73 -30.88 15.63 -6.21
C ALA A 73 -31.59 15.72 -4.84
N THR A 74 -30.87 15.55 -3.72
CA THR A 74 -31.43 15.72 -2.38
C THR A 74 -31.68 17.19 -2.07
N GLU A 75 -30.75 18.08 -2.42
CA GLU A 75 -30.93 19.54 -2.30
C GLU A 75 -32.14 20.02 -3.13
N VAL A 76 -32.34 19.45 -4.33
CA VAL A 76 -33.56 19.71 -5.12
C VAL A 76 -34.82 19.27 -4.38
N LEU A 77 -34.79 18.12 -3.71
CA LEU A 77 -35.96 17.58 -3.01
C LEU A 77 -36.23 18.27 -1.67
N GLU A 78 -35.24 18.93 -1.08
CA GLU A 78 -35.45 19.83 0.06
C GLU A 78 -36.20 21.09 -0.34
N MET A 79 -35.88 21.66 -1.51
CA MET A 79 -36.61 22.81 -2.07
C MET A 79 -37.97 22.41 -2.66
N THR A 80 -38.01 21.31 -3.41
CA THR A 80 -39.19 20.84 -4.16
C THR A 80 -39.41 19.34 -3.93
N PRO A 81 -40.10 18.95 -2.83
CA PRO A 81 -40.22 17.53 -2.43
C PRO A 81 -40.94 16.61 -3.42
N SER A 82 -41.69 17.17 -4.37
CA SER A 82 -42.45 16.44 -5.39
C SER A 82 -41.82 16.48 -6.79
N ASP A 83 -40.56 16.92 -6.91
CA ASP A 83 -39.88 16.93 -8.21
C ASP A 83 -39.58 15.49 -8.69
N VAL A 84 -40.33 15.08 -9.72
CA VAL A 84 -40.25 13.75 -10.34
C VAL A 84 -38.86 13.50 -10.96
N LYS A 85 -38.22 14.51 -11.54
CA LYS A 85 -36.90 14.37 -12.18
C LYS A 85 -35.81 14.20 -11.14
N ALA A 86 -35.88 14.92 -10.02
CA ALA A 86 -34.93 14.77 -8.93
C ALA A 86 -35.06 13.41 -8.24
N LEU A 87 -36.29 12.96 -7.94
CA LEU A 87 -36.53 11.60 -7.42
C LEU A 87 -36.01 10.53 -8.37
N TYR A 88 -36.26 10.66 -9.67
CA TYR A 88 -35.78 9.69 -10.66
C TYR A 88 -34.25 9.67 -10.74
N ARG A 89 -33.59 10.83 -10.84
CA ARG A 89 -32.12 10.91 -10.86
C ARG A 89 -31.49 10.38 -9.58
N ARG A 90 -32.08 10.67 -8.42
CA ARG A 90 -31.61 10.14 -7.13
C ARG A 90 -31.79 8.63 -7.05
N SER A 91 -32.91 8.08 -7.54
CA SER A 91 -33.10 6.63 -7.64
C SER A 91 -32.08 5.95 -8.55
N GLN A 92 -31.73 6.55 -9.70
CA GLN A 92 -30.68 6.04 -10.58
C GLN A 92 -29.30 6.09 -9.93
N ALA A 93 -29.00 7.18 -9.22
CA ALA A 93 -27.75 7.31 -8.50
C ALA A 93 -27.66 6.31 -7.34
N TYR A 94 -28.75 6.10 -6.59
CA TYR A 94 -28.82 5.07 -5.55
C TYR A 94 -28.72 3.64 -6.12
N GLU A 95 -29.35 3.36 -7.25
CA GLU A 95 -29.22 2.07 -7.95
C GLU A 95 -27.74 1.82 -8.32
N ALA A 96 -27.06 2.82 -8.89
CA ALA A 96 -25.64 2.73 -9.23
C ALA A 96 -24.71 2.63 -8.01
N LEU A 97 -25.12 3.16 -6.86
CA LEU A 97 -24.42 3.04 -5.57
C LEU A 97 -24.74 1.74 -4.81
N GLY A 98 -25.60 0.86 -5.35
CA GLY A 98 -26.05 -0.36 -4.67
C GLY A 98 -27.00 -0.11 -3.49
N ARG A 99 -27.54 1.11 -3.33
CA ARG A 99 -28.53 1.49 -2.32
C ARG A 99 -29.95 1.18 -2.80
N ILE A 100 -30.22 -0.11 -3.06
CA ILE A 100 -31.41 -0.61 -3.78
C ILE A 100 -32.73 -0.26 -3.08
N GLU A 101 -32.80 -0.31 -1.74
CA GLU A 101 -34.03 0.02 -1.01
C GLU A 101 -34.45 1.47 -1.17
N GLU A 102 -33.50 2.39 -1.10
CA GLU A 102 -33.75 3.83 -1.23
C GLU A 102 -34.05 4.19 -2.69
N ALA A 103 -33.34 3.56 -3.63
CA ALA A 103 -33.66 3.64 -5.05
C ALA A 103 -35.11 3.21 -5.33
N PHE A 104 -35.57 2.11 -4.71
CA PHE A 104 -36.94 1.62 -4.89
C PHE A 104 -37.97 2.55 -4.24
N ARG A 105 -37.70 3.11 -3.06
CA ARG A 105 -38.60 4.10 -2.42
C ARG A 105 -38.79 5.31 -3.32
N ASP A 106 -37.71 5.86 -3.87
CA ASP A 106 -37.77 7.02 -4.75
C ASP A 106 -38.43 6.68 -6.10
N ALA A 107 -38.10 5.54 -6.72
CA ALA A 107 -38.75 5.09 -7.95
C ALA A 107 -40.25 4.82 -7.76
N ARG A 108 -40.66 4.30 -6.60
CA ARG A 108 -42.07 4.09 -6.25
C ARG A 108 -42.81 5.41 -6.04
N LYS A 109 -42.16 6.40 -5.40
CA LYS A 109 -42.71 7.76 -5.29
C LYS A 109 -42.88 8.40 -6.66
N VAL A 110 -41.92 8.23 -7.57
CA VAL A 110 -42.05 8.70 -8.96
C VAL A 110 -43.27 8.08 -9.64
N LEU A 111 -43.47 6.77 -9.52
CA LEU A 111 -44.64 6.10 -10.11
C LEU A 111 -45.97 6.61 -9.51
N HIS A 112 -45.98 7.00 -8.23
CA HIS A 112 -47.17 7.56 -7.58
C HIS A 112 -47.48 8.98 -8.06
N LEU A 113 -46.45 9.79 -8.28
CA LEU A 113 -46.58 11.18 -8.76
C LEU A 113 -46.85 11.24 -10.27
N ASP A 114 -46.23 10.36 -11.06
CA ASP A 114 -46.41 10.24 -12.51
C ASP A 114 -46.61 8.77 -12.93
N PRO A 115 -47.86 8.28 -12.92
CA PRO A 115 -48.18 6.90 -13.27
C PRO A 115 -47.89 6.51 -14.73
N LYS A 116 -47.73 7.49 -15.63
CA LYS A 116 -47.49 7.26 -17.07
C LYS A 116 -46.01 7.28 -17.44
N ASN A 117 -45.12 7.47 -16.47
CA ASN A 117 -43.69 7.54 -16.73
C ASN A 117 -43.11 6.19 -17.18
N THR A 118 -42.92 6.01 -18.49
CA THR A 118 -42.38 4.78 -19.10
C THR A 118 -40.91 4.54 -18.75
N ALA A 119 -40.16 5.57 -18.34
CA ALA A 119 -38.74 5.45 -18.01
C ALA A 119 -38.47 4.83 -16.63
N VAL A 120 -39.44 4.91 -15.70
CA VAL A 120 -39.28 4.42 -14.32
C VAL A 120 -39.70 2.97 -14.18
N GLN A 121 -40.65 2.49 -14.97
CA GLN A 121 -41.16 1.12 -14.86
C GLN A 121 -40.09 0.02 -15.02
N PRO A 122 -39.17 0.09 -16.00
CA PRO A 122 -38.09 -0.90 -16.12
C PRO A 122 -37.15 -0.88 -14.92
N SER A 123 -36.80 0.30 -14.42
CA SER A 123 -35.97 0.46 -13.21
C SER A 123 -36.68 -0.12 -11.99
N LEU A 124 -37.98 0.14 -11.81
CA LEU A 124 -38.74 -0.37 -10.67
C LEU A 124 -38.88 -1.89 -10.70
N ARG A 125 -39.06 -2.51 -11.88
CA ARG A 125 -39.05 -3.97 -12.03
C ARG A 125 -37.71 -4.57 -11.61
N ARG A 126 -36.60 -4.02 -12.12
CA ARG A 126 -35.23 -4.46 -11.74
C ARG A 126 -34.97 -4.29 -10.25
N LEU A 127 -35.32 -3.14 -9.68
CA LEU A 127 -35.19 -2.86 -8.25
C LEU A 127 -36.08 -3.79 -7.40
N SER A 128 -37.29 -4.13 -7.86
CA SER A 128 -38.20 -5.03 -7.14
C SER A 128 -37.69 -6.47 -7.10
N GLN A 129 -37.11 -6.96 -8.20
CA GLN A 129 -36.46 -8.28 -8.26
C GLN A 129 -35.25 -8.32 -7.33
N ALA A 130 -34.40 -7.30 -7.42
CA ALA A 130 -33.24 -7.15 -6.54
C ALA A 130 -33.66 -7.11 -5.05
N ILE A 131 -34.72 -6.40 -4.69
CA ILE A 131 -35.23 -6.39 -3.30
C ILE A 131 -35.76 -7.76 -2.88
N GLN A 132 -36.45 -8.50 -3.75
CA GLN A 132 -36.93 -9.83 -3.42
C GLN A 132 -35.78 -10.83 -3.22
N GLU A 133 -34.73 -10.73 -4.03
CA GLU A 133 -33.52 -11.55 -3.87
C GLU A 133 -32.80 -11.19 -2.57
N ILE A 134 -32.56 -9.91 -2.31
CA ILE A 134 -31.99 -9.41 -1.06
C ILE A 134 -32.83 -9.86 0.14
N ALA A 135 -34.16 -9.80 0.05
CA ALA A 135 -35.06 -10.23 1.14
C ALA A 135 -34.97 -11.74 1.41
N LYS A 136 -34.87 -12.57 0.36
CA LYS A 136 -34.69 -14.03 0.50
C LYS A 136 -33.33 -14.36 1.12
N GLU A 137 -32.27 -13.71 0.65
CA GLU A 137 -30.92 -13.86 1.20
C GLU A 137 -30.86 -13.41 2.66
N ASN A 138 -31.45 -12.26 2.99
CA ASN A 138 -31.54 -11.72 4.35
C ASN A 138 -32.33 -12.65 5.28
N ALA A 139 -33.45 -13.22 4.82
CA ALA A 139 -34.24 -14.17 5.61
C ALA A 139 -33.46 -15.46 5.91
N SER A 140 -32.75 -16.00 4.91
CA SER A 140 -31.90 -17.18 5.10
C SER A 140 -30.73 -16.92 6.06
N THR A 141 -30.14 -15.72 5.98
CA THR A 141 -29.03 -15.28 6.83
C THR A 141 -29.50 -15.03 8.27
N SER A 142 -30.66 -14.40 8.45
CA SER A 142 -31.28 -14.19 9.77
C SER A 142 -31.57 -15.51 10.49
N ASN A 143 -32.09 -16.51 9.78
CA ASN A 143 -32.33 -17.84 10.35
C ASN A 143 -31.03 -18.52 10.78
N LYS A 144 -29.97 -18.46 9.97
CA LYS A 144 -28.64 -18.97 10.32
C LYS A 144 -28.06 -18.27 11.55
N VAL A 145 -28.17 -16.94 11.61
CA VAL A 145 -27.73 -16.14 12.78
C VAL A 145 -28.50 -16.55 14.03
N GLY A 146 -29.82 -16.71 13.94
CA GLY A 146 -30.65 -17.17 15.06
C GLY A 146 -30.23 -18.54 15.60
N GLN A 147 -29.96 -19.50 14.73
CA GLN A 147 -29.46 -20.84 15.11
C GLN A 147 -28.09 -20.76 15.80
N MET A 148 -27.15 -20.00 15.23
CA MET A 148 -25.79 -19.86 15.77
C MET A 148 -25.78 -19.11 17.12
N LEU A 149 -26.60 -18.06 17.27
CA LEU A 149 -26.76 -17.36 18.55
C LEU A 149 -27.48 -18.22 19.60
N GLY A 150 -28.37 -19.11 19.18
CA GLY A 150 -28.96 -20.13 20.06
C GLY A 150 -27.90 -21.05 20.67
N VAL A 151 -26.95 -21.51 19.85
CA VAL A 151 -25.82 -22.34 20.30
C VAL A 151 -24.91 -21.57 21.28
N VAL A 152 -24.66 -20.30 21.01
CA VAL A 152 -23.84 -19.44 21.89
C VAL A 152 -24.51 -19.19 23.25
N GLY A 153 -25.84 -19.00 23.25
CA GLY A 153 -26.62 -18.71 24.45
C GLY A 153 -26.94 -19.92 25.34
N ASP A 154 -26.85 -21.14 24.81
CA ASP A 154 -27.17 -22.36 25.56
C ASP A 154 -26.02 -22.75 26.51
N PRO A 155 -26.22 -22.77 27.84
CA PRO A 155 -25.18 -23.15 28.79
C PRO A 155 -24.78 -24.63 28.71
N THR A 156 -25.62 -25.51 28.14
CA THR A 156 -25.44 -26.98 28.15
C THR A 156 -24.51 -27.50 27.04
N LEU A 157 -24.31 -26.73 25.97
CA LEU A 157 -23.52 -27.15 24.80
C LEU A 157 -22.00 -27.01 25.03
N SER A 158 -21.22 -27.86 24.34
CA SER A 158 -19.77 -27.92 24.46
C SER A 158 -19.06 -26.63 24.00
N LEU A 159 -17.89 -26.36 24.57
CA LEU A 159 -17.07 -25.19 24.23
C LEU A 159 -16.67 -25.16 22.75
N GLU A 160 -16.33 -26.31 22.16
CA GLU A 160 -15.94 -26.42 20.75
C GLU A 160 -17.06 -25.98 19.80
N LEU A 161 -18.30 -26.41 20.04
CA LEU A 161 -19.46 -26.02 19.24
C LEU A 161 -19.72 -24.51 19.34
N LYS A 162 -19.51 -23.92 20.51
CA LYS A 162 -19.65 -22.46 20.73
C LYS A 162 -18.56 -21.67 20.00
N VAL A 163 -17.32 -22.16 20.00
CA VAL A 163 -16.22 -21.53 19.24
C VAL A 163 -16.46 -21.63 17.74
N GLN A 164 -16.93 -22.78 17.24
CA GLN A 164 -17.31 -22.93 15.83
C GLN A 164 -18.47 -22.01 15.44
N ALA A 165 -19.51 -21.93 16.26
CA ALA A 165 -20.61 -20.99 16.05
C ALA A 165 -20.12 -19.53 16.02
N GLY A 166 -19.23 -19.16 16.94
CA GLY A 166 -18.59 -17.84 16.98
C GLY A 166 -17.80 -17.53 15.71
N ASN A 167 -16.97 -18.45 15.24
CA ASN A 167 -16.19 -18.27 14.00
C ASN A 167 -17.08 -18.15 12.76
N ASN A 168 -18.17 -18.92 12.68
CA ASN A 168 -19.14 -18.78 11.59
C ASN A 168 -19.87 -17.43 11.65
N LEU A 169 -20.21 -16.95 12.86
CA LEU A 169 -20.78 -15.62 13.05
C LEU A 169 -19.81 -14.50 12.64
N VAL A 170 -18.49 -14.67 12.79
CA VAL A 170 -17.49 -13.71 12.25
C VAL A 170 -17.61 -13.60 10.73
N VAL A 171 -17.77 -14.73 10.03
CA VAL A 171 -17.91 -14.72 8.57
C VAL A 171 -19.20 -14.01 8.16
N ILE A 172 -20.32 -14.31 8.84
CA ILE A 172 -21.61 -13.66 8.57
C ILE A 172 -21.57 -12.16 8.90
N ALA A 173 -20.85 -11.76 9.97
CA ALA A 173 -20.69 -10.37 10.36
C ALA A 173 -19.94 -9.53 9.33
N ARG A 174 -19.19 -10.14 8.38
CA ARG A 174 -18.55 -9.42 7.27
C ARG A 174 -19.55 -8.93 6.22
N GLU A 175 -20.72 -9.55 6.11
CA GLU A 175 -21.80 -9.12 5.21
C GLU A 175 -22.76 -8.13 5.90
N LYS A 176 -23.16 -7.05 5.22
CA LYS A 176 -23.95 -5.97 5.85
C LYS A 176 -25.26 -6.51 6.44
N ALA A 177 -25.95 -7.36 5.69
CA ALA A 177 -27.17 -8.02 6.13
C ALA A 177 -26.97 -8.92 7.36
N GLY A 178 -25.88 -9.68 7.40
CA GLY A 178 -25.52 -10.52 8.54
C GLY A 178 -25.25 -9.71 9.81
N ALA A 179 -24.51 -8.60 9.69
CA ALA A 179 -24.28 -7.67 10.79
C ALA A 179 -25.58 -7.09 11.36
N GLU A 180 -26.51 -6.65 10.50
CA GLU A 180 -27.82 -6.17 10.92
C GLU A 180 -28.63 -7.23 11.66
N ALA A 181 -28.60 -8.48 11.19
CA ALA A 181 -29.32 -9.58 11.83
C ALA A 181 -28.77 -9.91 13.22
N ILE A 182 -27.45 -9.83 13.42
CA ILE A 182 -26.80 -10.04 14.73
C ILE A 182 -27.25 -8.97 15.73
N VAL A 183 -27.24 -7.70 15.32
CA VAL A 183 -27.67 -6.58 16.18
C VAL A 183 -29.16 -6.68 16.53
N LYS A 184 -30.02 -6.99 15.54
CA LYS A 184 -31.47 -7.15 15.77
C LYS A 184 -31.82 -8.31 16.70
N SER A 185 -30.97 -9.34 16.77
CA SER A 185 -31.20 -10.56 17.57
C SER A 185 -30.61 -10.49 18.98
N ASP A 186 -30.21 -9.30 19.43
CA ASP A 186 -29.50 -9.06 20.70
C ASP A 186 -28.21 -9.90 20.81
N GLY A 187 -27.50 -10.04 19.68
CA GLY A 187 -26.32 -10.88 19.59
C GLY A 187 -25.15 -10.37 20.42
N LEU A 188 -25.05 -9.04 20.60
CA LEU A 188 -24.00 -8.41 21.40
C LEU A 188 -24.10 -8.80 22.88
N ALA A 189 -25.27 -8.59 23.51
CA ALA A 189 -25.49 -8.95 24.91
C ALA A 189 -25.31 -10.46 25.16
N LYS A 190 -25.81 -11.32 24.26
CA LYS A 190 -25.64 -12.78 24.35
C LYS A 190 -24.17 -13.20 24.27
N CYS A 191 -23.41 -12.61 23.34
CA CYS A 191 -21.97 -12.87 23.22
C CYS A 191 -21.22 -12.40 24.47
N LEU A 192 -21.54 -11.21 25.00
CA LEU A 192 -20.91 -10.68 26.21
C LEU A 192 -21.24 -11.51 27.45
N ALA A 193 -22.49 -11.97 27.59
CA ALA A 193 -22.89 -12.87 28.67
C ALA A 193 -22.15 -14.22 28.60
N ALA A 194 -22.01 -14.78 27.39
CA ALA A 194 -21.25 -16.01 27.15
C ALA A 194 -19.74 -15.83 27.40
N MET A 195 -19.16 -14.66 27.06
CA MET A 195 -17.77 -14.34 27.38
C MET A 195 -17.52 -14.31 28.90
N ARG A 196 -18.45 -13.76 29.67
CA ARG A 196 -18.35 -13.70 31.14
C ARG A 196 -18.43 -15.09 31.78
N SER A 197 -19.26 -15.99 31.24
CA SER A 197 -19.46 -17.33 31.79
C SER A 197 -18.36 -18.32 31.40
N LEU A 198 -17.93 -18.34 30.14
CA LEU A 198 -17.00 -19.34 29.61
C LEU A 198 -15.53 -19.02 29.91
N LYS A 199 -15.14 -17.74 30.01
CA LYS A 199 -13.76 -17.25 30.22
C LYS A 199 -12.70 -17.93 29.33
N SER A 200 -13.08 -18.46 28.17
CA SER A 200 -12.16 -19.06 27.20
C SER A 200 -11.54 -17.98 26.29
N PRO A 201 -10.22 -18.00 26.05
CA PRO A 201 -9.55 -17.03 25.17
C PRO A 201 -9.99 -17.18 23.70
N GLU A 202 -10.19 -18.41 23.23
CA GLU A 202 -10.57 -18.71 21.84
C GLU A 202 -11.97 -18.22 21.50
N PHE A 203 -12.92 -18.40 22.44
CA PHE A 203 -14.27 -17.88 22.29
C PHE A 203 -14.30 -16.35 22.39
N SER A 204 -13.54 -15.78 23.32
CA SER A 204 -13.40 -14.33 23.47
C SER A 204 -12.83 -13.69 22.20
N LEU A 205 -11.83 -14.33 21.57
CA LEU A 205 -11.27 -13.92 20.29
C LEU A 205 -12.33 -13.87 19.18
N ALA A 206 -13.17 -14.89 19.06
CA ALA A 206 -14.26 -14.92 18.09
C ALA A 206 -15.26 -13.77 18.32
N CYS A 207 -15.69 -13.55 19.58
CA CYS A 207 -16.59 -12.45 19.93
C CYS A 207 -16.00 -11.07 19.65
N ILE A 208 -14.73 -10.83 20.00
CA ILE A 208 -14.03 -9.57 19.72
C ILE A 208 -13.96 -9.30 18.21
N ARG A 209 -13.72 -10.34 17.40
CA ARG A 209 -13.74 -10.22 15.93
C ARG A 209 -15.14 -9.89 15.40
N ILE A 210 -16.20 -10.48 15.95
CA ILE A 210 -17.58 -10.10 15.59
C ILE A 210 -17.81 -8.61 15.88
N PHE A 211 -17.45 -8.14 17.08
CA PHE A 211 -17.62 -6.73 17.45
C PHE A 211 -16.84 -5.79 16.53
N ALA A 212 -15.60 -6.15 16.16
CA ALA A 212 -14.80 -5.34 15.25
C ALA A 212 -15.45 -5.24 13.86
N GLU A 213 -15.97 -6.34 13.30
CA GLU A 213 -16.67 -6.32 12.01
C GLU A 213 -17.99 -5.53 12.06
N LEU A 214 -18.68 -5.52 13.20
CA LEU A 214 -19.87 -4.69 13.42
C LEU A 214 -19.51 -3.20 13.47
N CYS A 215 -18.48 -2.83 14.26
CA CYS A 215 -18.03 -1.44 14.37
C CYS A 215 -17.66 -0.84 13.00
N LYS A 216 -17.00 -1.62 12.13
CA LYS A 216 -16.52 -1.16 10.82
C LYS A 216 -17.60 -0.60 9.90
N LYS A 217 -18.86 -1.01 10.07
CA LYS A 217 -19.94 -0.75 9.11
C LYS A 217 -20.81 0.47 9.41
N SER A 218 -20.96 0.81 10.69
CA SER A 218 -21.84 1.90 11.10
C SER A 218 -21.32 2.54 12.39
N THR A 219 -21.36 3.87 12.40
CA THR A 219 -21.08 4.68 13.60
C THR A 219 -22.06 4.36 14.73
N GLU A 220 -23.34 4.12 14.41
CA GLU A 220 -24.37 3.78 15.39
C GLU A 220 -24.08 2.45 16.10
N TRP A 221 -23.60 1.44 15.36
CA TRP A 221 -23.25 0.15 15.94
C TRP A 221 -21.97 0.24 16.75
N ALA A 222 -21.00 1.05 16.33
CA ALA A 222 -19.81 1.31 17.14
C ALA A 222 -20.16 1.97 18.48
N SER A 223 -21.09 2.94 18.49
CA SER A 223 -21.61 3.53 19.73
C SER A 223 -22.39 2.52 20.58
N LEU A 224 -23.14 1.59 19.97
CA LEU A 224 -23.86 0.54 20.70
C LEU A 224 -22.89 -0.45 21.38
N VAL A 225 -21.88 -0.94 20.64
CA VAL A 225 -20.83 -1.81 21.17
C VAL A 225 -20.10 -1.12 22.33
N LEU A 226 -19.78 0.17 22.20
CA LEU A 226 -19.13 0.95 23.25
C LEU A 226 -19.97 1.01 24.53
N LYS A 227 -21.30 1.19 24.39
CA LYS A 227 -22.23 1.28 25.52
C LYS A 227 -22.45 -0.08 26.21
N GLU A 228 -22.62 -1.16 25.45
CA GLU A 228 -22.92 -2.48 26.01
C GLU A 228 -21.68 -3.19 26.56
N PHE A 229 -20.55 -3.09 25.85
CA PHE A 229 -19.31 -3.73 26.28
C PHE A 229 -18.65 -2.93 27.41
N GLY A 230 -18.65 -1.60 27.29
CA GLY A 230 -18.04 -0.68 28.25
C GLY A 230 -16.52 -0.61 28.16
N LEU A 231 -15.98 0.61 28.11
CA LEU A 231 -14.55 0.88 27.95
C LEU A 231 -13.64 0.14 28.95
N PRO A 232 -13.93 0.09 30.27
CA PRO A 232 -13.06 -0.62 31.22
C PRO A 232 -13.00 -2.14 30.97
N MET A 233 -14.12 -2.76 30.60
CA MET A 233 -14.19 -4.20 30.34
C MET A 233 -13.46 -4.56 29.03
N MET A 234 -13.52 -3.65 28.03
CA MET A 234 -12.74 -3.77 26.79
C MET A 234 -11.23 -3.71 27.06
N VAL A 235 -10.77 -2.74 27.87
CA VAL A 235 -9.35 -2.63 28.21
C VAL A 235 -8.85 -3.85 29.00
N ASN A 236 -9.70 -4.42 29.88
CA ASN A 236 -9.35 -5.65 30.58
C ASN A 236 -9.09 -6.85 29.65
N GLN A 237 -9.55 -6.83 28.39
CA GLN A 237 -9.21 -7.88 27.42
C GLN A 237 -7.75 -7.86 26.99
N PHE A 238 -7.03 -6.72 27.14
CA PHE A 238 -5.59 -6.66 26.90
C PHE A 238 -4.76 -7.44 27.93
N VAL A 239 -5.34 -7.79 29.08
CA VAL A 239 -4.67 -8.57 30.14
C VAL A 239 -4.48 -10.05 29.73
N SER A 240 -5.05 -10.49 28.60
CA SER A 240 -4.82 -11.85 28.10
C SER A 240 -3.35 -12.12 27.79
N LYS A 241 -2.92 -13.37 28.01
CA LYS A 241 -1.58 -13.85 27.62
C LYS A 241 -1.52 -14.35 26.17
N ASP A 242 -2.67 -14.48 25.51
CA ASP A 242 -2.75 -14.88 24.11
C ASP A 242 -2.53 -13.69 23.17
N ASN A 243 -1.50 -13.78 22.32
CA ASN A 243 -1.14 -12.77 21.35
C ASN A 243 -2.26 -12.53 20.31
N GLN A 244 -3.00 -13.57 19.92
CA GLN A 244 -4.07 -13.42 18.93
C GLN A 244 -5.25 -12.61 19.48
N GLN A 245 -5.63 -12.86 20.74
CA GLN A 245 -6.64 -12.08 21.43
C GLN A 245 -6.22 -10.61 21.59
N VAL A 246 -5.00 -10.34 22.06
CA VAL A 246 -4.46 -8.97 22.21
C VAL A 246 -4.50 -8.21 20.88
N THR A 247 -4.07 -8.86 19.79
CA THR A 247 -4.10 -8.27 18.44
C THR A 247 -5.54 -7.98 17.97
N ALA A 248 -6.49 -8.86 18.29
CA ALA A 248 -7.90 -8.65 17.94
C ALA A 248 -8.52 -7.48 18.72
N VAL A 249 -8.16 -7.31 20.00
CA VAL A 249 -8.59 -6.16 20.81
C VAL A 249 -8.00 -4.85 20.25
N GLN A 250 -6.71 -4.86 19.87
CA GLN A 250 -6.06 -3.73 19.20
C GLN A 250 -6.81 -3.35 17.91
N TYR A 251 -7.19 -4.34 17.09
CA TYR A 251 -7.98 -4.13 15.87
C TYR A 251 -9.39 -3.57 16.15
N LEU A 252 -10.05 -4.03 17.22
CA LEU A 252 -11.34 -3.49 17.65
C LEU A 252 -11.24 -1.99 17.97
N PHE A 253 -10.27 -1.59 18.83
CA PHE A 253 -10.06 -0.18 19.15
C PHE A 253 -9.69 0.64 17.91
N GLN A 254 -8.81 0.15 17.04
CA GLN A 254 -8.46 0.84 15.80
C GLN A 254 -9.69 1.05 14.90
N THR A 255 -10.56 0.04 14.80
CA THR A 255 -11.78 0.13 14.00
C THR A 255 -12.76 1.15 14.57
N MET A 256 -12.91 1.20 15.89
CA MET A 256 -13.74 2.22 16.56
C MET A 256 -13.21 3.62 16.33
N ILE A 257 -11.90 3.83 16.48
CA ILE A 257 -11.24 5.11 16.20
C ILE A 257 -11.47 5.52 14.75
N ASN A 258 -11.27 4.61 13.79
CA ASN A 258 -11.49 4.86 12.37
C ASN A 258 -12.93 5.29 12.07
N VAL A 259 -13.91 4.61 12.67
CA VAL A 259 -15.34 4.86 12.43
C VAL A 259 -15.80 6.18 13.05
N PHE A 260 -15.38 6.49 14.29
CA PHE A 260 -15.73 7.77 14.93
C PHE A 260 -15.05 8.98 14.27
N SER A 261 -13.86 8.79 13.70
CA SER A 261 -13.12 9.84 12.99
C SER A 261 -13.43 9.93 11.48
N GLY A 262 -14.14 8.95 10.93
CA GLY A 262 -14.37 8.84 9.48
C GLY A 262 -13.12 8.46 8.66
N MET A 263 -12.04 8.01 9.32
CA MET A 263 -10.82 7.54 8.67
C MET A 263 -11.02 6.14 8.07
N ASP A 264 -10.41 5.87 6.92
CA ASP A 264 -10.21 4.50 6.44
C ASP A 264 -8.72 4.18 6.34
N SER A 265 -8.30 3.16 7.09
CA SER A 265 -6.94 2.62 7.08
C SER A 265 -6.45 2.18 5.70
N LYS A 266 -7.36 1.82 4.77
CA LYS A 266 -6.98 1.32 3.44
C LYS A 266 -6.79 2.42 2.40
N ASP A 267 -7.54 3.53 2.51
CA ASP A 267 -7.59 4.54 1.45
C ASP A 267 -6.82 5.83 1.76
N SER A 268 -6.09 5.89 2.88
CA SER A 268 -5.41 7.12 3.33
C SER A 268 -6.37 8.32 3.37
N LYS A 269 -7.65 8.05 3.67
CA LYS A 269 -8.68 9.08 3.73
C LYS A 269 -8.44 9.94 4.97
N LYS A 270 -8.32 11.26 4.78
CA LYS A 270 -8.20 12.22 5.88
C LYS A 270 -9.43 12.13 6.81
N PRO A 271 -9.27 12.39 8.12
CA PRO A 271 -10.39 12.38 9.06
C PRO A 271 -11.45 13.38 8.66
N ASP A 272 -12.71 13.01 8.84
CA ASP A 272 -13.83 13.90 8.60
C ASP A 272 -14.00 14.83 9.81
N LYS A 273 -13.79 16.13 9.59
CA LYS A 273 -13.81 17.15 10.65
C LYS A 273 -15.18 17.26 11.32
N GLU A 274 -16.27 16.92 10.63
CA GLU A 274 -17.63 17.00 11.20
C GLU A 274 -17.93 15.83 12.13
N LEU A 275 -17.55 14.60 11.73
CA LEU A 275 -17.71 13.40 12.55
C LEU A 275 -16.82 13.44 13.79
N MET A 276 -15.59 13.94 13.63
CA MET A 276 -14.65 14.14 14.73
C MET A 276 -15.23 15.04 15.83
N LYS A 277 -15.87 16.16 15.45
CA LYS A 277 -16.53 17.06 16.42
C LYS A 277 -17.71 16.39 17.11
N LYS A 278 -18.46 15.55 16.38
CA LYS A 278 -19.64 14.87 16.93
C LYS A 278 -19.26 13.82 17.98
N HIS A 279 -18.15 13.10 17.79
CA HIS A 279 -17.72 11.99 18.63
C HIS A 279 -16.41 12.26 19.40
N GLU A 280 -16.10 13.53 19.65
CA GLU A 280 -14.87 13.94 20.33
C GLU A 280 -14.76 13.34 21.74
N GLN A 281 -15.88 13.28 22.47
CA GLN A 281 -15.93 12.75 23.83
C GLN A 281 -15.57 11.26 23.88
N GLU A 282 -16.09 10.46 22.94
CA GLU A 282 -15.79 9.04 22.85
C GLU A 282 -14.33 8.79 22.47
N ILE A 283 -13.80 9.56 21.51
CA ILE A 283 -12.41 9.47 21.05
C ILE A 283 -11.43 9.80 22.19
N ASP A 284 -11.68 10.91 22.91
CA ASP A 284 -10.82 11.35 24.00
C ASP A 284 -10.89 10.40 25.20
N SER A 285 -12.08 9.87 25.50
CA SER A 285 -12.26 8.87 26.57
C SER A 285 -11.48 7.58 26.28
N ILE A 286 -11.46 7.13 25.02
CA ILE A 286 -10.65 5.98 24.58
C ILE A 286 -9.16 6.28 24.80
N MET A 287 -8.68 7.43 24.33
CA MET A 287 -7.28 7.83 24.45
C MET A 287 -6.81 7.88 25.91
N LEU A 288 -7.54 8.59 26.77
CA LEU A 288 -7.16 8.76 28.18
C LEU A 288 -7.15 7.43 28.95
N LEU A 289 -8.14 6.56 28.71
CA LEU A 289 -8.19 5.26 29.38
C LEU A 289 -7.06 4.33 28.90
N LEU A 290 -6.76 4.33 27.59
CA LEU A 290 -5.65 3.55 27.04
C LEU A 290 -4.33 3.97 27.69
N VAL A 291 -4.03 5.28 27.76
CA VAL A 291 -2.79 5.77 28.37
C VAL A 291 -2.70 5.43 29.86
N LYS A 292 -3.79 5.64 30.62
CA LYS A 292 -3.84 5.26 32.03
C LYS A 292 -3.69 3.75 32.26
N SER A 293 -4.10 2.93 31.29
CA SER A 293 -3.95 1.48 31.39
C SER A 293 -2.52 0.99 31.12
N VAL A 294 -1.67 1.79 30.45
CA VAL A 294 -0.26 1.44 30.22
C VAL A 294 0.49 1.35 31.54
N SER A 295 0.27 2.28 32.48
CA SER A 295 0.92 2.26 33.81
C SER A 295 0.26 1.34 34.82
N SER A 296 -0.84 0.66 34.45
CA SER A 296 -1.49 -0.32 35.32
C SER A 296 -0.62 -1.55 35.50
N ARG A 297 -0.46 -1.97 36.76
CA ARG A 297 0.28 -3.18 37.15
C ARG A 297 -0.45 -4.48 36.79
N VAL A 298 -1.76 -4.40 36.53
CA VAL A 298 -2.57 -5.56 36.12
C VAL A 298 -2.34 -5.92 34.65
N MET A 299 -1.83 -4.98 33.86
CA MET A 299 -1.59 -5.18 32.43
C MET A 299 -0.41 -6.12 32.19
N THR A 300 -0.59 -7.07 31.27
CA THR A 300 0.50 -7.95 30.82
C THR A 300 1.45 -7.19 29.91
N ALA A 301 2.69 -7.67 29.82
CA ALA A 301 3.70 -7.08 28.95
C ALA A 301 3.24 -6.96 27.48
N LEU A 302 2.57 -8.01 26.95
CA LEU A 302 2.02 -8.02 25.59
C LEU A 302 0.88 -7.02 25.39
N GLY A 303 -0.03 -6.91 26.37
CA GLY A 303 -1.12 -5.94 26.33
C GLY A 303 -0.61 -4.51 26.32
N ARG A 304 0.41 -4.22 27.14
CA ARG A 304 1.06 -2.90 27.19
C ARG A 304 1.66 -2.51 25.85
N ASP A 305 2.41 -3.41 25.21
CA ASP A 305 3.01 -3.17 23.89
C ASP A 305 1.95 -2.89 22.83
N ALA A 306 0.85 -3.64 22.80
CA ALA A 306 -0.23 -3.45 21.85
C ALA A 306 -0.93 -2.08 22.00
N ILE A 307 -1.07 -1.60 23.24
CA ILE A 307 -1.60 -0.26 23.53
C ILE A 307 -0.63 0.83 23.06
N LEU A 308 0.67 0.68 23.33
CA LEU A 308 1.70 1.64 22.89
C LEU A 308 1.74 1.77 21.35
N GLU A 309 1.66 0.65 20.64
CA GLU A 309 1.55 0.64 19.16
C GLU A 309 0.27 1.33 18.68
N LEU A 310 -0.87 1.06 19.33
CA LEU A 310 -2.15 1.66 18.99
C LEU A 310 -2.11 3.19 19.16
N LEU A 311 -1.50 3.68 20.23
CA LEU A 311 -1.28 5.10 20.46
C LEU A 311 -0.36 5.68 19.38
N THR A 312 0.77 5.02 19.11
CA THR A 312 1.77 5.48 18.12
C THR A 312 1.17 5.65 16.72
N LYS A 313 0.26 4.76 16.32
CA LYS A 313 -0.46 4.84 15.03
C LYS A 313 -1.40 6.04 14.93
N ASN A 314 -1.98 6.48 16.05
CA ASN A 314 -3.12 7.42 16.05
C ASN A 314 -2.74 8.82 16.56
N VAL A 315 -1.53 9.02 17.08
CA VAL A 315 -1.08 10.28 17.69
C VAL A 315 -0.93 11.46 16.70
N ASP A 316 -0.69 11.18 15.42
CA ASP A 316 -0.39 12.20 14.40
C ASP A 316 -1.41 13.36 14.36
N TYR A 317 -0.90 14.59 14.20
CA TYR A 317 -1.69 15.83 14.14
C TYR A 317 -2.74 15.82 13.02
N GLU A 318 -2.36 15.32 11.84
CA GLU A 318 -3.28 15.18 10.69
C GLU A 318 -4.43 14.19 10.95
N ARG A 319 -4.32 13.34 11.98
CA ARG A 319 -5.30 12.30 12.32
C ARG A 319 -6.25 12.73 13.43
N LEU A 320 -5.76 12.82 14.68
CA LEU A 320 -6.61 12.99 15.86
C LEU A 320 -6.16 14.09 16.80
N ASN A 321 -4.99 14.69 16.55
CA ASN A 321 -4.36 15.68 17.43
C ASN A 321 -4.22 15.18 18.89
N TRP A 322 -4.06 13.87 19.09
CA TRP A 322 -3.85 13.28 20.41
C TRP A 322 -2.52 13.73 21.02
N GLY A 323 -1.49 14.02 20.20
CA GLY A 323 -0.22 14.54 20.69
C GLY A 323 -0.39 15.74 21.63
N MET A 324 -1.13 16.77 21.23
CA MET A 324 -1.34 17.96 22.07
C MET A 324 -2.17 17.64 23.31
N LYS A 325 -3.26 16.87 23.17
CA LYS A 325 -4.13 16.48 24.30
C LYS A 325 -3.40 15.62 25.34
N LEU A 326 -2.48 14.77 24.92
CA LEU A 326 -1.65 13.95 25.81
C LEU A 326 -0.61 14.77 26.58
N VAL A 327 -0.10 15.85 25.98
CA VAL A 327 0.80 16.79 26.66
C VAL A 327 0.03 17.68 27.63
N ASP A 328 -1.18 18.12 27.30
CA ASP A 328 -1.98 18.93 28.23
C ASP A 328 -2.46 18.09 29.44
N SER A 329 -2.79 16.82 29.23
CA SER A 329 -3.04 15.84 30.31
C SER A 329 -1.76 15.25 30.91
N ASP A 330 -1.88 14.42 31.95
CA ASP A 330 -0.72 13.72 32.57
C ASP A 330 -0.25 12.48 31.79
N GLY A 331 -0.73 12.31 30.55
CA GLY A 331 -0.39 11.16 29.72
C GLY A 331 1.10 11.03 29.43
N LEU A 332 1.84 12.14 29.32
CA LEU A 332 3.29 12.12 29.13
C LEU A 332 4.03 11.52 30.33
N VAL A 333 3.57 11.79 31.56
CA VAL A 333 4.18 11.27 32.78
C VAL A 333 3.99 9.76 32.87
N GLU A 334 2.78 9.26 32.56
CA GLU A 334 2.48 7.83 32.55
C GLU A 334 3.36 7.06 31.54
N LEU A 335 3.64 7.66 30.38
CA LEU A 335 4.54 7.07 29.38
C LEU A 335 6.01 7.09 29.83
N LEU A 336 6.44 8.13 30.54
CA LEU A 336 7.80 8.21 31.12
C LEU A 336 8.01 7.21 32.24
N GLU A 337 7.00 6.96 33.08
CA GLU A 337 7.06 5.92 34.12
C GLU A 337 7.29 4.54 33.49
N VAL A 338 6.58 4.22 32.42
CA VAL A 338 6.75 2.96 31.68
C VAL A 338 8.13 2.88 31.01
N ALA A 339 8.64 4.00 30.49
CA ALA A 339 9.97 4.06 29.89
C ALA A 339 11.11 3.91 30.93
N SER A 340 10.85 4.29 32.18
CA SER A 340 11.80 4.20 33.29
C SER A 340 12.02 2.77 33.80
N GLU A 341 11.10 1.85 33.48
CA GLU A 341 11.10 0.48 33.98
C GLU A 341 12.20 -0.40 33.32
N LEU A 342 12.72 -1.37 34.07
CA LEU A 342 13.82 -2.26 33.68
C LEU A 342 13.39 -3.72 33.78
N GLU A 343 13.76 -4.52 32.78
CA GLU A 343 13.33 -5.92 32.66
C GLU A 343 14.10 -6.82 33.63
N GLU A 344 15.39 -6.52 33.81
CA GLU A 344 16.36 -7.30 34.58
C GLU A 344 16.18 -7.11 36.11
N ILE A 345 15.62 -5.98 36.54
CA ILE A 345 15.52 -5.60 37.96
C ILE A 345 14.06 -5.35 38.31
N ARG A 346 13.45 -6.31 39.01
CA ARG A 346 12.09 -6.19 39.51
C ARG A 346 12.10 -5.62 40.93
N TYR A 347 11.92 -4.31 41.04
CA TYR A 347 11.62 -3.66 42.31
C TYR A 347 10.19 -4.01 42.79
N GLU A 348 9.84 -3.75 44.05
CA GLU A 348 8.49 -4.04 44.60
C GLU A 348 7.36 -3.30 43.84
N SER A 349 7.72 -2.20 43.20
CA SER A 349 6.86 -1.34 42.38
C SER A 349 6.87 -1.69 40.87
N SER A 350 7.52 -2.80 40.48
CA SER A 350 7.76 -3.12 39.08
C SER A 350 6.52 -3.49 38.27
N MET A 351 6.57 -3.21 36.98
CA MET A 351 5.54 -3.53 36.00
C MET A 351 6.02 -4.62 35.05
N ASP A 352 5.12 -5.49 34.58
CA ASP A 352 5.47 -6.58 33.65
C ASP A 352 5.76 -6.04 32.24
N ILE A 353 7.02 -5.90 31.83
CA ILE A 353 7.44 -5.32 30.54
C ILE A 353 8.12 -6.35 29.64
N THR A 354 8.13 -6.08 28.32
CA THR A 354 8.96 -6.83 27.37
C THR A 354 10.21 -6.02 27.02
N SER A 355 11.19 -6.67 26.40
CA SER A 355 12.35 -6.01 25.80
C SER A 355 11.98 -4.96 24.72
N ASN A 356 10.76 -5.02 24.18
CA ASN A 356 10.24 -4.11 23.15
C ASN A 356 9.46 -2.91 23.70
N THR A 357 9.02 -2.96 24.96
CA THR A 357 8.21 -1.90 25.57
C THR A 357 8.93 -0.56 25.55
N ARG A 358 10.22 -0.52 25.92
CA ARG A 358 11.02 0.72 25.93
C ARG A 358 11.22 1.33 24.52
N PRO A 359 11.62 0.56 23.49
CA PRO A 359 11.62 1.06 22.11
C PRO A 359 10.28 1.62 21.66
N ASN A 360 9.17 0.93 21.93
CA ASN A 360 7.82 1.39 21.56
C ASN A 360 7.46 2.72 22.26
N CYS A 361 7.78 2.85 23.56
CA CYS A 361 7.62 4.11 24.30
C CYS A 361 8.49 5.23 23.69
N SER A 362 9.72 4.94 23.29
CA SER A 362 10.64 5.94 22.73
C SER A 362 10.11 6.50 21.41
N VAL A 363 9.62 5.64 20.52
CA VAL A 363 8.99 6.03 19.25
C VAL A 363 7.71 6.84 19.50
N LEU A 364 6.90 6.43 20.48
CA LEU A 364 5.69 7.18 20.85
C LEU A 364 6.03 8.59 21.36
N LEU A 365 7.02 8.72 22.25
CA LEU A 365 7.48 10.00 22.78
C LEU A 365 8.01 10.92 21.67
N GLU A 366 8.78 10.37 20.73
CA GLU A 366 9.27 11.07 19.54
C GLU A 366 8.10 11.56 18.68
N ARG A 367 7.11 10.71 18.44
CA ARG A 367 5.93 11.06 17.64
C ARG A 367 5.10 12.17 18.28
N ILE A 368 4.91 12.12 19.60
CA ILE A 368 4.25 13.19 20.35
C ILE A 368 5.02 14.50 20.19
N TYR A 369 6.35 14.48 20.29
CA TYR A 369 7.18 15.66 20.11
C TYR A 369 7.09 16.24 18.69
N PHE A 370 7.08 15.40 17.65
CA PHE A 370 6.89 15.85 16.26
C PHE A 370 5.52 16.46 15.98
N CYS A 371 4.48 16.11 16.74
CA CYS A 371 3.15 16.72 16.60
C CYS A 371 3.08 18.14 17.19
N MET A 372 4.14 18.61 17.86
CA MET A 372 4.20 19.96 18.42
C MET A 372 4.70 20.92 17.34
N ASP A 373 3.78 21.55 16.63
CA ASP A 373 4.13 22.41 15.47
C ASP A 373 4.72 23.77 15.88
N TYR A 374 4.34 24.30 17.05
CA TYR A 374 4.74 25.63 17.52
C TYR A 374 5.57 25.58 18.81
N ASP A 375 6.46 26.56 18.98
CA ASP A 375 7.48 26.55 20.03
C ASP A 375 6.90 26.43 21.45
N ARG A 376 5.78 27.13 21.73
CA ARG A 376 5.12 27.06 23.04
C ARG A 376 4.64 25.64 23.40
N ALA A 377 4.23 24.83 22.43
CA ALA A 377 3.83 23.44 22.69
C ALA A 377 5.05 22.54 22.95
N LYS A 378 6.15 22.76 22.22
CA LYS A 378 7.43 22.08 22.50
C LYS A 378 7.99 22.45 23.86
N GLU A 379 7.82 23.70 24.28
CA GLU A 379 8.21 24.18 25.60
C GLU A 379 7.42 23.48 26.70
N LYS A 380 6.08 23.42 26.61
CA LYS A 380 5.24 22.64 27.54
C LYS A 380 5.67 21.17 27.66
N TYR A 381 5.98 20.52 26.52
CA TYR A 381 6.48 19.15 26.51
C TYR A 381 7.79 19.05 27.30
N ARG A 382 8.75 19.96 27.03
CA ARG A 382 10.05 20.00 27.71
C ARG A 382 9.92 20.26 29.20
N GLU A 383 9.03 21.17 29.61
CA GLU A 383 8.73 21.48 31.01
C GLU A 383 8.24 20.24 31.73
N LYS A 384 7.21 19.55 31.22
CA LYS A 384 6.69 18.32 31.84
C LYS A 384 7.73 17.21 31.97
N VAL A 385 8.58 17.00 30.96
CA VAL A 385 9.68 16.02 31.03
C VAL A 385 10.71 16.43 32.09
N THR A 386 11.06 17.71 32.14
CA THR A 386 12.04 18.25 33.10
C THR A 386 11.50 18.15 34.53
N ASP A 387 10.22 18.44 34.74
CA ASP A 387 9.54 18.32 36.03
C ASP A 387 9.51 16.87 36.51
N TYR A 388 9.25 15.91 35.62
CA TYR A 388 9.32 14.49 35.94
C TYR A 388 10.72 14.07 36.39
N VAL A 389 11.75 14.41 35.61
CA VAL A 389 13.15 14.08 35.92
C VAL A 389 13.58 14.73 37.25
N ASN A 390 13.28 16.02 37.43
CA ASN A 390 13.59 16.73 38.67
C ASN A 390 12.82 16.17 39.88
N GLY A 391 11.57 15.74 39.69
CA GLY A 391 10.77 15.10 40.73
C GLY A 391 11.44 13.82 41.25
N LYS A 392 11.86 12.94 40.34
CA LYS A 392 12.53 11.67 40.69
C LYS A 392 13.96 11.86 41.22
N LEU A 393 14.66 12.92 40.81
CA LEU A 393 16.01 13.24 41.31
C LEU A 393 16.02 13.79 42.74
N ARG A 394 14.87 14.26 43.26
CA ARG A 394 14.74 14.66 44.67
C ARG A 394 14.79 13.47 45.63
N ASP A 395 14.37 12.30 45.15
CA ASP A 395 14.42 11.07 45.93
C ASP A 395 15.86 10.56 46.00
N LEU A 396 16.36 10.32 47.21
CA LEU A 396 17.74 9.88 47.44
C LEU A 396 17.96 8.38 47.16
N GLU A 397 16.90 7.66 46.80
CA GLU A 397 16.92 6.22 46.57
C GLU A 397 17.71 5.85 45.30
N ILE A 398 18.45 4.74 45.38
CA ILE A 398 19.20 4.19 44.23
C ILE A 398 18.23 3.82 43.10
N GLU A 399 17.04 3.32 43.45
CA GLU A 399 15.97 2.99 42.51
C GLU A 399 15.58 4.20 41.64
N SER A 400 15.36 5.36 42.26
CA SER A 400 14.99 6.59 41.55
C SER A 400 16.09 7.05 40.58
N LYS A 401 17.36 6.96 40.96
CA LYS A 401 18.50 7.30 40.08
C LYS A 401 18.61 6.38 38.86
N VAL A 402 18.36 5.09 39.09
CA VAL A 402 18.35 4.05 38.06
C VAL A 402 17.18 4.26 37.08
N ARG A 403 15.96 4.51 37.59
CA ARG A 403 14.77 4.82 36.79
C ARG A 403 14.94 6.09 35.95
N VAL A 404 15.48 7.17 36.53
CA VAL A 404 15.75 8.42 35.79
C VAL A 404 16.73 8.19 34.65
N THR A 405 17.77 7.41 34.88
CA THR A 405 18.78 7.09 33.86
C THR A 405 18.19 6.25 32.72
N SER A 406 17.31 5.30 33.05
CA SER A 406 16.55 4.53 32.08
C SER A 406 15.61 5.42 31.25
N ALA A 407 14.87 6.33 31.89
CA ALA A 407 13.97 7.28 31.22
C ALA A 407 14.72 8.25 30.29
N ILE A 408 15.86 8.80 30.72
CA ILE A 408 16.72 9.66 29.88
C ILE A 408 17.24 8.86 28.67
N THR A 409 17.58 7.59 28.86
CA THR A 409 18.02 6.72 27.76
C THR A 409 16.91 6.51 26.74
N ALA A 410 15.66 6.32 27.17
CA ALA A 410 14.50 6.24 26.27
C ALA A 410 14.27 7.55 25.51
N LEU A 411 14.41 8.70 26.19
CA LEU A 411 14.28 10.03 25.56
C LEU A 411 15.35 10.27 24.49
N LEU A 412 16.57 9.80 24.70
CA LEU A 412 17.68 9.92 23.74
C LEU A 412 17.53 9.00 22.52
N LEU A 413 16.76 7.92 22.64
CA LEU A 413 16.39 7.04 21.52
C LEU A 413 15.14 7.54 20.77
N GLY A 414 14.33 8.38 21.41
CA GLY A 414 13.16 9.03 20.81
C GLY A 414 13.41 10.52 20.54
N PRO A 415 12.84 11.45 21.32
CA PRO A 415 13.04 12.89 21.15
C PRO A 415 14.45 13.33 21.62
N LEU A 416 15.43 13.18 20.72
CA LEU A 416 16.84 13.42 20.97
C LEU A 416 17.15 14.81 21.56
N ASP A 417 16.49 15.86 21.05
CA ASP A 417 16.71 17.22 21.53
C ASP A 417 16.36 17.39 23.01
N VAL A 418 15.25 16.76 23.44
CA VAL A 418 14.76 16.82 24.82
C VAL A 418 15.67 16.00 25.73
N GLY A 419 16.08 14.80 25.29
CA GLY A 419 17.06 13.99 26.01
C GLY A 419 18.40 14.71 26.22
N ASN A 420 18.89 15.42 25.20
CA ASN A 420 20.10 16.23 25.28
C ASN A 420 19.97 17.38 26.28
N GLN A 421 18.80 18.01 26.35
CA GLN A 421 18.51 19.05 27.33
C GLN A 421 18.51 18.49 28.77
N CYS A 422 17.90 17.31 28.99
CA CYS A 422 17.95 16.64 30.30
C CYS A 422 19.37 16.28 30.74
N LEU A 423 20.26 15.90 29.80
CA LEU A 423 21.68 15.68 30.09
C LEU A 423 22.45 16.97 30.37
N ALA A 424 22.04 18.09 29.76
CA ALA A 424 22.67 19.38 30.00
C ALA A 424 22.36 19.94 31.40
N THR A 425 21.36 19.40 32.10
CA THR A 425 21.04 19.74 33.49
C THR A 425 22.22 19.42 34.41
N PRO A 426 22.68 20.38 35.23
CA PRO A 426 23.81 20.17 36.13
C PRO A 426 23.53 19.02 37.12
N GLY A 427 24.54 18.18 37.36
CA GLY A 427 24.46 17.04 38.28
C GLY A 427 23.97 15.73 37.66
N VAL A 428 23.25 15.73 36.52
CA VAL A 428 22.74 14.50 35.89
C VAL A 428 23.89 13.67 35.30
N VAL A 429 24.79 14.28 34.53
CA VAL A 429 25.96 13.60 33.95
C VAL A 429 26.92 13.12 35.05
N GLU A 430 27.11 13.90 36.10
CA GLU A 430 27.95 13.53 37.24
C GLU A 430 27.36 12.34 38.01
N MET A 431 26.04 12.33 38.23
CA MET A 431 25.33 11.19 38.79
C MET A 431 25.51 9.94 37.92
N MET A 432 25.34 10.06 36.60
CA MET A 432 25.53 8.94 35.68
C MET A 432 26.97 8.40 35.74
N LEU A 433 27.97 9.27 35.76
CA LEU A 433 29.38 8.87 35.90
C LEU A 433 29.68 8.22 37.26
N ALA A 434 29.08 8.72 38.34
CA ALA A 434 29.21 8.13 39.68
C ALA A 434 28.62 6.72 39.75
N MET A 435 27.44 6.51 39.17
CA MET A 435 26.83 5.18 39.06
C MET A 435 27.67 4.24 38.20
N ALA A 436 28.28 4.75 37.12
CA ALA A 436 29.19 3.96 36.30
C ALA A 436 30.45 3.52 37.08
N GLY A 437 30.96 4.36 37.99
CA GLY A 437 32.11 4.05 38.83
C GLY A 437 31.83 3.17 40.06
N SER A 438 30.56 2.89 40.37
CA SER A 438 30.17 2.07 41.53
C SER A 438 30.48 0.58 41.35
N GLU A 439 30.63 -0.13 42.47
CA GLU A 439 30.83 -1.59 42.53
C GLU A 439 29.50 -2.38 42.48
N ASP A 440 28.35 -1.72 42.68
CA ASP A 440 27.02 -2.35 42.68
C ASP A 440 26.60 -2.84 41.30
N GLU A 441 26.29 -4.14 41.16
CA GLU A 441 25.91 -4.76 39.87
C GLU A 441 24.75 -4.04 39.15
N VAL A 442 23.76 -3.57 39.91
CA VAL A 442 22.59 -2.81 39.42
C VAL A 442 22.99 -1.47 38.79
N GLN A 443 23.91 -0.74 39.40
CA GLN A 443 24.41 0.53 38.87
C GLN A 443 25.40 0.31 37.72
N GLN A 444 26.11 -0.82 37.71
CA GLN A 444 26.98 -1.23 36.61
C GLN A 444 26.18 -1.63 35.35
N GLN A 445 25.00 -2.23 35.48
CA GLN A 445 24.12 -2.51 34.34
C GLN A 445 23.67 -1.22 33.63
N GLN A 446 23.48 -0.11 34.37
CA GLN A 446 23.17 1.20 33.80
C GLN A 446 24.30 1.81 32.94
N ARG A 447 25.53 1.27 32.99
CA ARG A 447 26.61 1.64 32.06
C ARG A 447 26.24 1.34 30.60
N HIS A 448 25.46 0.29 30.34
CA HIS A 448 25.02 -0.07 28.99
C HIS A 448 24.01 0.94 28.42
N ALA A 449 23.09 1.42 29.27
CA ALA A 449 22.17 2.49 28.94
C ALA A 449 22.94 3.79 28.60
N MET A 450 23.97 4.11 29.40
CA MET A 450 24.89 5.24 29.16
C MET A 450 25.76 5.11 27.89
N SER A 451 26.09 3.89 27.46
CA SER A 451 26.83 3.67 26.20
C SER A 451 25.97 4.05 24.98
N ARG A 452 24.66 3.79 25.01
CA ARG A 452 23.72 4.23 23.97
C ARG A 452 23.58 5.76 23.91
N VAL A 453 23.63 6.42 25.07
CA VAL A 453 23.60 7.90 25.18
C VAL A 453 24.78 8.57 24.44
N LEU A 454 25.95 7.93 24.40
CA LEU A 454 27.15 8.47 23.76
C LEU A 454 27.07 8.58 22.22
N HIS A 455 26.13 7.88 21.58
CA HIS A 455 25.95 7.90 20.13
C HIS A 455 25.11 9.09 19.64
N SER A 456 24.10 9.50 20.41
CA SER A 456 23.12 10.49 19.98
C SER A 456 23.39 11.90 20.54
N ALA A 457 24.08 12.00 21.68
CA ALA A 457 24.33 13.28 22.31
C ALA A 457 25.43 14.09 21.62
N ARG A 458 25.16 15.37 21.30
CA ARG A 458 26.18 16.33 20.81
C ARG A 458 27.21 16.73 21.88
N CYS A 459 26.97 16.42 23.15
CA CYS A 459 27.83 16.78 24.29
C CYS A 459 28.97 15.75 24.51
N VAL A 460 29.94 15.72 23.60
CA VAL A 460 30.84 14.54 23.41
C VAL A 460 32.23 14.60 24.08
N PRO A 461 32.82 15.74 24.45
CA PRO A 461 34.12 15.82 25.11
C PRO A 461 34.47 14.84 26.24
N ARG A 462 33.91 15.23 27.39
CA ARG A 462 34.30 14.82 28.74
C ARG A 462 33.71 13.48 29.13
N MET A 463 32.45 13.23 28.76
CA MET A 463 31.76 11.96 29.06
C MET A 463 32.40 10.79 28.31
N LYS A 464 32.82 11.01 27.06
CA LYS A 464 33.47 9.98 26.23
C LYS A 464 34.84 9.57 26.79
N HIS A 465 35.65 10.52 27.26
CA HIS A 465 36.95 10.20 27.88
C HIS A 465 36.80 9.54 29.27
N ALA A 466 35.90 10.03 30.11
CA ALA A 466 35.71 9.51 31.47
C ALA A 466 35.11 8.09 31.51
N LEU A 467 34.10 7.79 30.68
CA LEU A 467 33.54 6.43 30.59
C LEU A 467 34.55 5.44 30.00
N THR A 468 35.37 5.85 29.02
CA THR A 468 36.37 4.95 28.41
C THR A 468 37.43 4.50 29.42
N GLY A 469 37.79 5.35 30.38
CA GLY A 469 38.72 5.00 31.48
C GLY A 469 38.10 4.11 32.56
N LEU A 470 36.85 4.38 32.98
CA LEU A 470 36.15 3.64 34.04
C LEU A 470 35.70 2.22 33.63
N ILE A 471 35.44 2.00 32.34
CA ILE A 471 35.00 0.69 31.81
C ILE A 471 36.15 -0.35 31.77
N PHE A 472 37.41 0.10 31.75
CA PHE A 472 38.56 -0.80 31.64
C PHE A 472 38.87 -1.55 32.95
N THR A 473 38.51 -0.99 34.12
CA THR A 473 39.05 -1.41 35.43
C THR A 473 38.20 -2.39 36.25
N SER A 474 36.90 -2.60 35.99
CA SER A 474 36.02 -3.39 36.89
C SER A 474 36.06 -4.93 36.68
N ALA A 475 36.32 -5.72 37.72
CA ALA A 475 36.70 -7.14 37.68
C ALA A 475 35.58 -8.21 37.61
N SER A 476 34.29 -7.87 37.58
CA SER A 476 33.17 -8.85 37.61
C SER A 476 33.06 -9.72 36.34
N SER A 477 32.64 -10.99 36.48
CA SER A 477 32.60 -12.04 35.43
C SER A 477 31.46 -11.89 34.43
N ALA A 478 30.28 -11.38 34.82
CA ALA A 478 29.18 -11.03 33.90
C ALA A 478 29.59 -9.85 33.00
N ILE A 479 30.34 -8.92 33.58
CA ILE A 479 30.85 -7.71 32.90
C ILE A 479 32.16 -7.99 32.16
N LYS A 480 32.88 -9.09 32.45
CA LYS A 480 34.00 -9.57 31.62
C LYS A 480 33.57 -9.94 30.19
N HIS A 481 32.36 -10.46 30.02
CA HIS A 481 31.81 -10.80 28.71
C HIS A 481 31.31 -9.55 27.96
N HIS A 482 30.79 -8.55 28.70
CA HIS A 482 30.43 -7.23 28.15
C HIS A 482 31.62 -6.27 27.97
N ARG A 483 32.75 -6.49 28.66
CA ARG A 483 33.99 -5.67 28.67
C ARG A 483 34.60 -5.47 27.28
N GLN A 484 34.32 -6.37 26.35
CA GLN A 484 34.90 -6.38 25.01
C GLN A 484 33.89 -5.98 23.90
N VAL A 485 32.62 -5.74 24.25
CA VAL A 485 31.52 -5.53 23.29
C VAL A 485 31.30 -4.04 22.94
N ASN A 486 32.20 -3.13 23.32
CA ASN A 486 31.92 -1.70 23.22
C ASN A 486 32.09 -1.09 21.81
N VAL A 487 30.94 -0.77 21.19
CA VAL A 487 30.72 0.01 19.95
C VAL A 487 31.44 1.38 19.94
N SER A 488 31.82 1.90 21.11
CA SER A 488 32.57 3.17 21.26
C SER A 488 33.97 3.16 20.60
N TRP A 489 34.63 2.01 20.51
CA TRP A 489 35.90 1.87 19.78
C TRP A 489 35.71 1.67 18.28
N CYS A 490 34.65 0.97 17.84
CA CYS A 490 34.32 0.78 16.42
C CYS A 490 33.95 2.09 15.71
N THR A 491 33.48 3.09 16.46
CA THR A 491 33.06 4.41 15.94
C THR A 491 34.17 5.46 15.97
N GLN A 492 35.39 5.14 16.42
CA GLN A 492 36.53 6.06 16.29
C GLN A 492 36.96 6.18 14.82
N ARG A 493 36.45 7.22 14.13
CA ARG A 493 37.18 7.81 13.00
C ARG A 493 38.27 8.71 13.57
N PRO A 494 39.56 8.48 13.29
CA PRO A 494 40.57 9.49 13.56
C PRO A 494 40.31 10.68 12.62
N ALA A 495 40.22 11.87 13.20
CA ALA A 495 40.12 13.14 12.46
C ALA A 495 41.41 13.48 11.67
N SER A 496 42.39 12.57 11.60
CA SER A 496 43.67 12.78 10.93
C SER A 496 44.19 11.49 10.28
N ARG A 497 44.31 11.55 8.95
CA ARG A 497 44.56 10.45 7.99
C ARG A 497 45.99 9.88 7.97
N ARG A 498 46.75 9.83 9.09
CA ARG A 498 48.23 9.70 8.98
C ARG A 498 49.00 8.62 9.72
N HIS A 499 48.41 7.64 10.42
CA HIS A 499 49.23 6.56 11.00
C HIS A 499 48.61 5.14 10.88
N SER A 500 49.35 4.28 10.17
CA SER A 500 49.34 2.80 10.11
C SER A 500 48.02 2.06 9.80
N PHE A 501 47.73 1.88 8.50
CA PHE A 501 46.65 1.01 7.99
C PHE A 501 46.90 -0.50 8.20
N GLN A 502 48.16 -0.97 8.24
CA GLN A 502 48.48 -2.40 8.28
C GLN A 502 48.29 -3.04 9.68
N ALA A 503 48.68 -2.34 10.76
CA ALA A 503 48.53 -2.84 12.13
C ALA A 503 47.06 -2.86 12.59
N PHE A 504 46.22 -1.99 12.01
CA PHE A 504 44.77 -1.97 12.25
C PHE A 504 44.02 -3.10 11.53
N ARG A 505 44.55 -3.62 10.42
CA ARG A 505 43.96 -4.71 9.63
C ARG A 505 43.87 -6.02 10.42
N HIS A 506 44.97 -6.45 11.04
CA HIS A 506 45.00 -7.64 11.90
C HIS A 506 44.11 -7.51 13.14
N PHE A 507 44.02 -6.30 13.71
CA PHE A 507 43.18 -6.04 14.87
C PHE A 507 41.68 -6.11 14.54
N ARG A 508 41.26 -5.61 13.36
CA ARG A 508 39.87 -5.68 12.88
C ARG A 508 39.42 -7.10 12.52
N GLN A 509 40.26 -7.87 11.83
CA GLN A 509 39.98 -9.27 11.51
C GLN A 509 39.90 -10.14 12.78
N MET A 510 40.76 -9.88 13.77
CA MET A 510 40.69 -10.56 15.07
C MET A 510 39.40 -10.24 15.81
N ILE A 511 38.95 -8.98 15.78
CA ILE A 511 37.66 -8.56 16.36
C ILE A 511 36.49 -9.22 15.63
N LEU A 512 36.49 -9.26 14.30
CA LEU A 512 35.44 -9.88 13.49
C LEU A 512 35.34 -11.39 13.73
N ALA A 513 36.48 -12.09 13.72
CA ALA A 513 36.56 -13.52 14.02
C ALA A 513 36.10 -13.82 15.45
N PHE A 514 36.35 -12.92 16.40
CA PHE A 514 35.90 -13.05 17.78
C PHE A 514 34.38 -12.83 17.92
N PHE A 515 33.79 -11.84 17.23
CA PHE A 515 32.34 -11.59 17.25
C PHE A 515 31.52 -12.70 16.57
N SER A 516 31.98 -13.19 15.41
CA SER A 516 31.33 -14.27 14.65
C SER A 516 31.40 -15.61 15.36
N SER A 517 32.61 -16.07 15.74
CA SER A 517 32.82 -17.41 16.29
C SER A 517 32.44 -17.58 17.76
N SER A 518 32.60 -16.53 18.60
CA SER A 518 32.44 -16.67 20.06
C SER A 518 31.11 -16.12 20.60
N PHE A 519 30.52 -15.09 19.98
CA PHE A 519 29.30 -14.44 20.51
C PHE A 519 28.01 -14.78 19.76
N LEU A 520 28.03 -14.76 18.43
CA LEU A 520 26.85 -15.06 17.61
C LEU A 520 26.58 -16.57 17.49
N VAL A 521 27.62 -17.35 17.19
CA VAL A 521 27.49 -18.80 16.93
C VAL A 521 27.31 -19.61 18.23
N ASN A 522 27.86 -19.16 19.36
CA ASN A 522 27.77 -19.92 20.61
C ASN A 522 26.34 -19.89 21.19
N SER A 523 25.70 -21.06 21.27
CA SER A 523 24.33 -21.25 21.79
C SER A 523 24.20 -21.12 23.31
N LYS A 524 25.31 -21.01 24.05
CA LYS A 524 25.31 -20.87 25.51
C LYS A 524 25.33 -19.42 26.00
N ASN A 525 25.52 -18.45 25.10
CA ASN A 525 25.55 -17.04 25.48
C ASN A 525 24.13 -16.46 25.63
N ASP A 526 23.98 -15.52 26.55
CA ASP A 526 22.71 -14.80 26.76
C ASP A 526 22.20 -14.15 25.47
N LYS A 527 20.88 -14.11 25.33
CA LYS A 527 20.19 -13.54 24.17
C LYS A 527 20.61 -12.09 23.89
N ASP A 528 20.80 -11.31 24.95
CA ASP A 528 21.28 -9.93 24.83
C ASP A 528 22.68 -9.82 24.24
N LEU A 529 23.61 -10.74 24.56
CA LEU A 529 24.96 -10.71 23.98
C LEU A 529 24.94 -10.87 22.46
N ARG A 530 24.04 -11.70 21.93
CA ARG A 530 23.88 -11.87 20.48
C ARG A 530 23.33 -10.62 19.81
N LYS A 531 22.39 -9.94 20.46
CA LYS A 531 21.87 -8.64 20.00
C LYS A 531 22.99 -7.60 19.90
N TRP A 532 23.80 -7.47 20.93
CA TRP A 532 24.91 -6.51 20.94
C TRP A 532 25.99 -6.85 19.92
N ALA A 533 26.26 -8.14 19.69
CA ALA A 533 27.15 -8.58 18.63
C ALA A 533 26.63 -8.17 17.24
N ALA A 534 25.32 -8.31 16.98
CA ALA A 534 24.72 -7.87 15.72
C ALA A 534 24.77 -6.34 15.54
N GLU A 535 24.55 -5.55 16.60
CA GLU A 535 24.74 -4.09 16.56
C GLU A 535 26.20 -3.71 16.29
N GLY A 536 27.17 -4.40 16.88
CA GLY A 536 28.59 -4.19 16.61
C GLY A 536 28.97 -4.49 15.15
N LEU A 537 28.45 -5.58 14.59
CA LEU A 537 28.66 -5.95 13.19
C LEU A 537 28.10 -4.90 12.22
N ALA A 538 26.99 -4.23 12.55
CA ALA A 538 26.43 -3.18 11.69
C ALA A 538 27.43 -2.06 11.38
N PHE A 539 28.30 -1.72 12.33
CA PHE A 539 29.33 -0.69 12.13
C PHE A 539 30.58 -1.23 11.45
N LEU A 540 30.95 -2.49 11.73
CA LEU A 540 32.14 -3.12 11.14
C LEU A 540 31.94 -3.44 9.65
N THR A 541 30.72 -3.78 9.25
CA THR A 541 30.36 -4.14 7.86
C THR A 541 30.36 -2.98 6.87
N LEU A 542 30.67 -1.76 7.29
CA LEU A 542 30.93 -0.66 6.38
C LEU A 542 32.25 -0.87 5.58
N ASP A 543 33.17 -1.66 6.11
CA ASP A 543 34.45 -1.99 5.48
C ASP A 543 34.30 -3.17 4.49
N ALA A 544 34.88 -3.06 3.30
CA ALA A 544 34.66 -4.03 2.22
C ALA A 544 35.28 -5.41 2.52
N GLU A 545 36.45 -5.45 3.18
CA GLU A 545 37.10 -6.72 3.57
C GLU A 545 36.26 -7.48 4.61
N VAL A 546 35.65 -6.76 5.55
CA VAL A 546 34.79 -7.34 6.60
C VAL A 546 33.52 -7.96 6.00
N LYS A 547 32.99 -7.41 4.90
CA LYS A 547 31.83 -7.97 4.20
C LYS A 547 32.13 -9.36 3.63
N GLU A 548 33.31 -9.51 3.02
CA GLU A 548 33.74 -10.79 2.43
C GLU A 548 34.11 -11.81 3.52
N ASP A 549 34.75 -11.39 4.59
CA ASP A 549 35.05 -12.29 5.73
C ASP A 549 33.76 -12.77 6.42
N LEU A 550 32.74 -11.90 6.56
CA LEU A 550 31.46 -12.27 7.17
C LEU A 550 30.62 -13.19 6.27
N ILE A 551 30.61 -12.99 4.95
CA ILE A 551 29.85 -13.86 4.04
C ILE A 551 30.47 -15.25 3.90
N ALA A 552 31.79 -15.36 4.07
CA ALA A 552 32.49 -16.64 4.08
C ALA A 552 32.07 -17.53 5.26
N ASP A 553 31.71 -16.94 6.41
CA ASP A 553 31.22 -17.66 7.58
C ASP A 553 29.69 -17.88 7.52
N LYS A 554 29.29 -19.00 6.91
CA LYS A 554 27.88 -19.42 6.83
C LYS A 554 27.22 -19.57 8.21
N ASN A 555 27.97 -19.96 9.24
CA ASN A 555 27.40 -20.17 10.58
C ASN A 555 27.03 -18.83 11.21
N ALA A 556 27.84 -17.79 11.02
CA ALA A 556 27.53 -16.44 11.47
C ALA A 556 26.28 -15.88 10.78
N ILE A 557 26.13 -16.09 9.47
CA ILE A 557 24.93 -15.68 8.72
C ILE A 557 23.67 -16.42 9.20
N HIS A 558 23.74 -17.73 9.41
CA HIS A 558 22.60 -18.48 9.98
C HIS A 558 22.25 -18.01 11.39
N ALA A 559 23.24 -17.74 12.24
CA ALA A 559 23.01 -17.18 13.57
C ALA A 559 22.34 -15.79 13.52
N LEU A 560 22.73 -14.93 12.57
CA LEU A 560 22.08 -13.62 12.35
C LEU A 560 20.62 -13.78 11.88
N ILE A 561 20.35 -14.74 11.00
CA ILE A 561 19.00 -15.05 10.50
C ILE A 561 18.11 -15.58 11.63
N ASP A 562 18.64 -16.47 12.47
CA ASP A 562 17.89 -17.02 13.60
C ASP A 562 17.62 -15.96 14.68
N LEU A 563 18.58 -15.06 14.91
CA LEU A 563 18.40 -13.91 15.79
C LEU A 563 17.25 -13.00 15.30
N ALA A 564 17.17 -12.75 13.99
CA ALA A 564 16.08 -11.96 13.40
C ALA A 564 14.70 -12.62 13.54
N LYS A 565 14.62 -13.96 13.54
CA LYS A 565 13.36 -14.70 13.75
C LYS A 565 12.85 -14.57 15.18
N VAL A 566 13.74 -14.64 16.17
CA VAL A 566 13.40 -14.69 17.59
C VAL A 566 13.11 -13.29 18.16
N GLU A 567 13.94 -12.29 17.84
CA GLU A 567 13.91 -10.97 18.49
C GLU A 567 13.70 -9.82 17.49
N GLN A 568 12.56 -9.89 16.79
CA GLN A 568 12.22 -9.11 15.60
C GLN A 568 12.40 -7.58 15.71
N LYS A 569 12.26 -7.00 16.90
CA LYS A 569 12.21 -5.53 17.09
C LYS A 569 13.47 -4.96 17.72
N THR A 570 14.07 -5.65 18.69
CA THR A 570 15.28 -5.20 19.39
C THR A 570 16.54 -5.29 18.53
N VAL A 571 16.65 -6.32 17.68
CA VAL A 571 17.84 -6.58 16.85
C VAL A 571 17.69 -6.00 15.43
N LEU A 572 16.49 -5.50 15.11
CA LEU A 572 16.10 -5.00 13.81
C LEU A 572 17.14 -4.06 13.20
N TYR A 573 17.56 -3.03 13.94
CA TYR A 573 18.51 -2.04 13.43
C TYR A 573 19.88 -2.66 13.11
N GLY A 574 20.42 -3.46 14.04
CA GLY A 574 21.73 -4.11 13.87
C GLY A 574 21.74 -5.07 12.68
N VAL A 575 20.75 -5.97 12.60
CA VAL A 575 20.66 -6.94 11.50
C VAL A 575 20.34 -6.25 10.18
N ALA A 576 19.34 -5.36 10.12
CA ALA A 576 18.97 -4.68 8.88
C ALA A 576 20.12 -3.84 8.32
N THR A 577 20.85 -3.10 9.17
CA THR A 577 22.02 -2.31 8.74
C THR A 577 23.16 -3.21 8.24
N THR A 578 23.43 -4.32 8.95
CA THR A 578 24.41 -5.32 8.51
C THR A 578 24.05 -5.86 7.12
N LEU A 579 22.78 -6.20 6.88
CA LEU A 579 22.30 -6.69 5.58
C LEU A 579 22.34 -5.61 4.48
N VAL A 580 21.97 -4.37 4.80
CA VAL A 580 22.09 -3.22 3.86
C VAL A 580 23.54 -3.02 3.44
N ASN A 581 24.47 -3.08 4.39
CA ASN A 581 25.90 -2.95 4.12
C ASN A 581 26.44 -4.12 3.28
N LEU A 582 26.03 -5.36 3.56
CA LEU A 582 26.44 -6.53 2.79
C LEU A 582 25.92 -6.52 1.34
N THR A 583 24.75 -5.92 1.11
CA THR A 583 24.13 -5.78 -0.22
C THR A 583 24.51 -4.47 -0.93
N ASN A 584 25.32 -3.60 -0.31
CA ASN A 584 25.63 -2.25 -0.81
C ASN A 584 24.41 -1.40 -1.20
N SER A 585 23.28 -1.61 -0.51
CA SER A 585 22.00 -0.95 -0.83
C SER A 585 21.76 0.37 -0.09
N TYR A 586 22.81 0.95 0.50
CA TYR A 586 22.79 2.25 1.14
C TYR A 586 22.69 3.39 0.10
N GLU A 587 22.18 4.55 0.53
CA GLU A 587 22.03 5.71 -0.34
C GLU A 587 23.39 6.27 -0.73
N LYS A 588 23.76 6.12 -2.01
CA LYS A 588 24.92 6.79 -2.57
C LYS A 588 24.51 8.21 -2.92
N GLN A 589 25.21 9.21 -2.35
CA GLN A 589 25.02 10.58 -2.78
C GLN A 589 25.53 10.67 -4.24
N GLU A 590 24.61 10.87 -5.20
CA GLU A 590 24.98 11.09 -6.59
C GLU A 590 25.73 12.42 -6.68
N VAL A 591 27.06 12.35 -6.72
CA VAL A 591 27.88 13.52 -7.00
C VAL A 591 27.73 13.83 -8.48
N LEU A 592 27.16 14.99 -8.79
CA LEU A 592 27.00 15.48 -10.16
C LEU A 592 28.32 15.31 -10.92
N PRO A 593 28.29 14.85 -12.18
CA PRO A 593 29.50 14.59 -12.97
C PRO A 593 30.41 15.82 -13.07
N GLU A 594 29.83 17.02 -13.15
CA GLU A 594 30.55 18.30 -13.13
C GLU A 594 31.37 18.51 -11.84
N LEU A 595 30.83 18.12 -10.69
CA LEU A 595 31.53 18.20 -9.39
C LEU A 595 32.65 17.17 -9.29
N LYS A 596 32.53 16.00 -9.95
CA LYS A 596 33.62 15.01 -10.03
C LYS A 596 34.77 15.52 -10.88
N GLU A 597 34.48 16.20 -11.99
CA GLU A 597 35.49 16.82 -12.85
C GLU A 597 36.19 18.00 -12.15
N LEU A 598 35.43 18.84 -11.45
CA LEU A 598 35.98 19.91 -10.62
C LEU A 598 36.84 19.39 -9.46
N ALA A 599 36.45 18.28 -8.82
CA ALA A 599 37.24 17.64 -7.76
C ALA A 599 38.56 17.04 -8.29
N LYS A 600 38.52 16.42 -9.49
CA LYS A 600 39.72 15.96 -10.22
C LYS A 600 40.63 17.15 -10.56
N PHE A 601 40.06 18.27 -10.99
CA PHE A 601 40.79 19.50 -11.29
C PHE A 601 41.41 20.14 -10.04
N ALA A 602 40.69 20.11 -8.92
CA ALA A 602 41.13 20.61 -7.61
C ALA A 602 42.12 19.68 -6.88
N LYS A 603 42.55 18.56 -7.50
CA LYS A 603 43.39 17.51 -6.90
C LYS A 603 42.85 16.99 -5.56
N GLN A 604 41.55 17.14 -5.29
CA GLN A 604 40.93 16.47 -4.16
C GLN A 604 40.73 15.01 -4.52
N HIS A 605 41.15 14.10 -3.64
CA HIS A 605 41.03 12.67 -3.86
C HIS A 605 39.56 12.29 -4.01
N VAL A 606 39.16 11.94 -5.22
CA VAL A 606 37.85 11.33 -5.50
C VAL A 606 37.86 9.96 -4.81
N PRO A 607 36.88 9.64 -3.94
CA PRO A 607 36.79 8.31 -3.35
C PRO A 607 36.63 7.28 -4.48
N GLU A 608 37.65 6.46 -4.70
CA GLU A 608 37.55 5.30 -5.57
C GLU A 608 36.77 4.20 -4.83
N GLU A 609 35.82 3.57 -5.52
CA GLU A 609 35.11 2.42 -4.96
C GLU A 609 36.11 1.27 -4.75
N HIS A 610 36.04 0.63 -3.58
CA HIS A 610 36.91 -0.50 -3.27
C HIS A 610 36.64 -1.67 -4.22
N GLU A 611 37.67 -2.39 -4.68
CA GLU A 611 37.52 -3.49 -5.66
C GLU A 611 36.50 -4.55 -5.22
N LEU A 612 36.50 -4.89 -3.93
CA LEU A 612 35.55 -5.84 -3.31
C LEU A 612 34.11 -5.34 -3.23
N ASP A 613 33.84 -4.05 -3.49
CA ASP A 613 32.50 -3.48 -3.60
C ASP A 613 32.01 -3.33 -5.05
N ALA A 614 32.77 -3.85 -6.02
CA ALA A 614 32.36 -3.95 -7.41
C ALA A 614 31.13 -4.87 -7.60
N LYS A 615 30.40 -4.65 -8.69
CA LYS A 615 29.11 -5.32 -8.99
C LYS A 615 29.20 -6.85 -8.91
N GLU A 616 30.25 -7.45 -9.44
CA GLU A 616 30.43 -8.92 -9.43
C GLU A 616 30.55 -9.52 -8.02
N HIS A 617 31.25 -8.84 -7.11
CA HIS A 617 31.41 -9.28 -5.72
C HIS A 617 30.10 -9.10 -4.95
N VAL A 618 29.41 -7.99 -5.15
CA VAL A 618 28.08 -7.75 -4.57
C VAL A 618 27.09 -8.80 -5.04
N GLU A 619 27.10 -9.17 -6.32
CA GLU A 619 26.22 -10.21 -6.85
C GLU A 619 26.48 -11.58 -6.22
N LYS A 620 27.75 -11.97 -6.03
CA LYS A 620 28.13 -13.20 -5.32
C LYS A 620 27.66 -13.20 -3.86
N ARG A 621 27.83 -12.07 -3.15
CA ARG A 621 27.33 -11.90 -1.78
C ARG A 621 25.82 -12.06 -1.69
N ILE A 622 25.06 -11.44 -2.60
CA ILE A 622 23.61 -11.52 -2.64
C ILE A 622 23.13 -12.96 -2.87
N LYS A 623 23.76 -13.71 -3.79
CA LYS A 623 23.44 -15.12 -4.04
C LYS A 623 23.62 -15.97 -2.77
N LEU A 624 24.76 -15.84 -2.09
CA LEU A 624 25.04 -16.57 -0.85
C LEU A 624 24.05 -16.21 0.26
N LEU A 625 23.70 -14.93 0.42
CA LEU A 625 22.69 -14.50 1.41
C LEU A 625 21.30 -15.10 1.13
N ALA A 626 20.90 -15.16 -0.14
CA ALA A 626 19.62 -15.74 -0.53
C ALA A 626 19.56 -17.25 -0.29
N GLU A 627 20.64 -17.98 -0.61
CA GLU A 627 20.78 -19.41 -0.30
C GLU A 627 20.72 -19.69 1.21
N SER A 628 21.30 -18.82 2.03
CA SER A 628 21.24 -18.92 3.50
C SER A 628 19.86 -18.63 4.09
N GLY A 629 18.89 -18.15 3.30
CA GLY A 629 17.52 -17.91 3.74
C GLY A 629 17.26 -16.52 4.33
N VAL A 630 18.00 -15.49 3.87
CA VAL A 630 17.84 -14.11 4.36
C VAL A 630 16.42 -13.56 4.18
N THR A 631 15.66 -14.02 3.18
CA THR A 631 14.29 -13.53 2.95
C THR A 631 13.37 -13.86 4.13
N VAL A 632 13.54 -15.02 4.78
CA VAL A 632 12.78 -15.38 5.99
C VAL A 632 13.04 -14.39 7.12
N ALA A 633 14.31 -13.98 7.31
CA ALA A 633 14.67 -12.97 8.29
C ALA A 633 14.02 -11.61 7.96
N LEU A 634 14.08 -11.17 6.70
CA LEU A 634 13.47 -9.90 6.27
C LEU A 634 11.95 -9.90 6.43
N VAL A 635 11.28 -11.02 6.14
CA VAL A 635 9.84 -11.19 6.36
C VAL A 635 9.50 -11.04 7.84
N ALA A 636 10.27 -11.66 8.73
CA ALA A 636 10.09 -11.53 10.18
C ALA A 636 10.29 -10.09 10.66
N LEU A 637 11.32 -9.39 10.14
CA LEU A 637 11.65 -8.01 10.49
C LEU A 637 10.68 -6.96 9.90
N SER A 638 9.99 -7.27 8.80
CA SER A 638 9.04 -6.37 8.12
C SER A 638 7.80 -5.99 8.95
N THR A 639 7.59 -6.66 10.09
CA THR A 639 6.47 -6.39 11.00
C THR A 639 6.62 -5.07 11.76
N THR A 640 7.83 -4.51 11.82
CA THR A 640 8.17 -3.27 12.54
C THR A 640 7.33 -2.04 12.17
N GLU A 641 7.25 -1.06 13.07
CA GLU A 641 6.55 0.23 12.87
C GLU A 641 7.49 1.37 12.45
N SER A 642 8.80 1.20 12.63
CA SER A 642 9.80 2.22 12.28
C SER A 642 9.92 2.40 10.76
N ARG A 643 9.68 3.61 10.26
CA ARG A 643 9.76 3.96 8.83
C ARG A 643 11.16 3.72 8.26
N ASN A 644 12.21 4.18 8.96
CA ASN A 644 13.59 4.02 8.50
C ASN A 644 13.99 2.53 8.41
N SER A 645 13.51 1.71 9.35
CA SER A 645 13.78 0.27 9.34
C SER A 645 13.08 -0.43 8.18
N ARG A 646 11.83 -0.05 7.88
CA ARG A 646 11.09 -0.54 6.71
C ARG A 646 11.78 -0.17 5.40
N GLU A 647 12.34 1.02 5.30
CA GLU A 647 13.12 1.45 4.13
C GLU A 647 14.38 0.59 3.94
N MET A 648 15.14 0.37 5.01
CA MET A 648 16.32 -0.52 4.97
C MET A 648 15.95 -1.93 4.50
N ILE A 649 14.86 -2.49 5.02
CA ILE A 649 14.36 -3.80 4.59
C ILE A 649 13.95 -3.79 3.11
N ALA A 650 13.23 -2.76 2.66
CA ALA A 650 12.81 -2.63 1.26
C ALA A 650 14.02 -2.55 0.31
N ARG A 651 15.08 -1.83 0.69
CA ARG A 651 16.35 -1.75 -0.06
C ARG A 651 17.01 -3.11 -0.22
N VAL A 652 17.10 -3.90 0.86
CA VAL A 652 17.66 -5.26 0.79
C VAL A 652 16.79 -6.17 -0.09
N PHE A 653 15.46 -6.12 0.03
CA PHE A 653 14.58 -6.88 -0.86
C PHE A 653 14.77 -6.50 -2.33
N ASN A 654 14.89 -5.21 -2.64
CA ASN A 654 15.07 -4.75 -4.01
C ASN A 654 16.41 -5.22 -4.61
N ALA A 655 17.48 -5.21 -3.81
CA ALA A 655 18.79 -5.73 -4.22
C ALA A 655 18.75 -7.24 -4.51
N ILE A 656 18.04 -8.03 -3.69
CA ILE A 656 17.85 -9.48 -3.96
C ILE A 656 17.01 -9.69 -5.22
N CYS A 657 15.95 -8.90 -5.40
CA CYS A 657 15.06 -9.02 -6.56
C CYS A 657 15.69 -8.53 -7.87
N GLU A 658 16.80 -7.79 -7.82
CA GLU A 658 17.55 -7.41 -9.01
C GLU A 658 18.00 -8.66 -9.79
N GLN A 659 18.46 -9.69 -9.08
CA GLN A 659 18.85 -10.97 -9.65
C GLN A 659 17.65 -11.85 -9.99
N GLN A 660 17.48 -12.18 -11.28
CA GLN A 660 16.35 -12.97 -11.78
C GLN A 660 16.23 -14.36 -11.14
N GLU A 661 17.36 -15.05 -10.94
CA GLU A 661 17.42 -16.42 -10.38
C GLU A 661 16.84 -16.49 -8.95
N LEU A 662 16.98 -15.42 -8.16
CA LEU A 662 16.60 -15.42 -6.75
C LEU A 662 15.12 -15.07 -6.51
N ARG A 663 14.43 -14.53 -7.52
CA ARG A 663 13.03 -14.07 -7.40
C ARG A 663 12.08 -15.21 -6.99
N GLY A 664 12.36 -16.45 -7.43
CA GLY A 664 11.61 -17.64 -7.03
C GLY A 664 11.70 -17.93 -5.53
N HIS A 665 12.91 -17.87 -4.96
CA HIS A 665 13.13 -18.05 -3.52
C HIS A 665 12.41 -16.97 -2.70
N VAL A 666 12.44 -15.72 -3.15
CA VAL A 666 11.76 -14.60 -2.47
C VAL A 666 10.25 -14.83 -2.38
N VAL A 667 9.61 -15.26 -3.46
CA VAL A 667 8.17 -15.55 -3.48
C VAL A 667 7.84 -16.74 -2.57
N GLN A 668 8.60 -17.84 -2.67
CA GLN A 668 8.38 -19.06 -1.87
C GLN A 668 8.50 -18.79 -0.36
N GLN A 669 9.44 -17.94 0.04
CA GLN A 669 9.68 -17.57 1.45
C GLN A 669 8.71 -16.50 1.98
N GLY A 670 7.69 -16.11 1.20
CA GLY A 670 6.66 -15.16 1.62
C GLY A 670 7.02 -13.68 1.45
N GLY A 671 8.07 -13.37 0.68
CA GLY A 671 8.54 -12.00 0.43
C GLY A 671 7.50 -11.11 -0.25
N ALA A 672 6.66 -11.66 -1.14
CA ALA A 672 5.60 -10.89 -1.81
C ALA A 672 4.59 -10.27 -0.82
N LYS A 673 4.23 -10.99 0.25
CA LYS A 673 3.32 -10.48 1.30
C LYS A 673 3.99 -9.37 2.13
N ALA A 674 5.26 -9.54 2.47
CA ALA A 674 6.03 -8.55 3.21
C ALA A 674 6.21 -7.26 2.39
N LEU A 675 6.57 -7.39 1.11
CA LEU A 675 6.75 -6.28 0.18
C LEU A 675 5.47 -5.49 -0.06
N LEU A 676 4.31 -6.15 -0.17
CA LEU A 676 3.01 -5.46 -0.27
C LEU A 676 2.75 -4.56 0.95
N LYS A 677 3.04 -5.05 2.15
CA LYS A 677 2.92 -4.26 3.38
C LYS A 677 3.88 -3.06 3.37
N LEU A 678 5.12 -3.26 2.94
CA LEU A 678 6.13 -2.20 2.84
C LEU A 678 5.78 -1.18 1.74
N ALA A 679 5.16 -1.59 0.64
CA ALA A 679 4.74 -0.66 -0.41
C ALA A 679 3.55 0.21 0.04
N ALA A 680 2.67 -0.30 0.90
CA ALA A 680 1.57 0.47 1.47
C ALA A 680 2.06 1.47 2.54
N GLU A 681 2.88 1.02 3.49
CA GLU A 681 3.27 1.79 4.67
C GLU A 681 4.81 1.90 4.83
N ASN A 682 5.41 2.92 4.25
CA ASN A 682 6.84 3.19 4.38
C ASN A 682 7.16 4.68 4.16
N THR A 683 8.44 5.06 4.21
CA THR A 683 8.93 6.35 3.69
C THR A 683 8.55 6.49 2.21
N PRO A 684 8.40 7.71 1.66
CA PRO A 684 8.06 7.91 0.25
C PRO A 684 9.03 7.15 -0.68
N ASN A 685 10.34 7.28 -0.43
CA ASN A 685 11.38 6.55 -1.17
C ASN A 685 11.27 5.03 -0.95
N GLY A 686 11.06 4.58 0.30
CA GLY A 686 10.90 3.17 0.62
C GLY A 686 9.68 2.52 -0.03
N LYS A 687 8.60 3.29 -0.28
CA LYS A 687 7.43 2.81 -1.03
C LYS A 687 7.77 2.55 -2.48
N PHE A 688 8.47 3.46 -3.15
CA PHE A 688 8.92 3.27 -4.53
C PHE A 688 9.86 2.08 -4.66
N ILE A 689 10.83 1.94 -3.75
CA ILE A 689 11.77 0.81 -3.75
C ILE A 689 11.04 -0.53 -3.51
N ALA A 690 10.09 -0.57 -2.57
CA ALA A 690 9.29 -1.78 -2.33
C ALA A 690 8.38 -2.11 -3.53
N ALA A 691 7.77 -1.11 -4.15
CA ALA A 691 6.97 -1.27 -5.36
C ALA A 691 7.81 -1.78 -6.53
N GLN A 692 9.05 -1.29 -6.68
CA GLN A 692 9.97 -1.75 -7.72
C GLN A 692 10.34 -3.23 -7.53
N ALA A 693 10.60 -3.65 -6.29
CA ALA A 693 10.82 -5.05 -5.98
C ALA A 693 9.59 -5.92 -6.33
N LEU A 694 8.37 -5.45 -6.04
CA LEU A 694 7.12 -6.12 -6.44
C LEU A 694 6.99 -6.22 -7.96
N ALA A 695 7.34 -5.16 -8.69
CA ALA A 695 7.33 -5.14 -10.15
C ALA A 695 8.24 -6.23 -10.70
N ARG A 696 9.49 -6.30 -10.22
CA ARG A 696 10.47 -7.34 -10.62
C ARG A 696 9.96 -8.76 -10.38
N LEU A 697 9.26 -9.01 -9.27
CA LEU A 697 8.63 -10.31 -9.00
C LEU A 697 7.51 -10.63 -10.01
N GLY A 698 6.65 -9.66 -10.32
CA GLY A 698 5.52 -9.82 -11.25
C GLY A 698 5.92 -9.97 -12.72
N ILE A 699 7.14 -9.55 -13.10
CA ILE A 699 7.66 -9.73 -14.45
C ILE A 699 8.05 -11.19 -14.70
N THR A 700 8.78 -11.81 -13.77
CA THR A 700 9.42 -13.12 -14.00
C THR A 700 8.63 -14.31 -13.49
N ILE A 701 7.86 -14.12 -12.41
CA ILE A 701 7.05 -15.20 -11.83
C ILE A 701 5.62 -15.00 -12.30
N ASN A 702 4.97 -16.07 -12.72
CA ASN A 702 3.55 -16.05 -13.07
C ASN A 702 2.74 -15.35 -11.97
N PRO A 703 2.04 -14.25 -12.28
CA PRO A 703 1.36 -13.43 -11.27
C PRO A 703 0.33 -14.18 -10.43
N GLU A 704 -0.27 -15.26 -10.95
CA GLU A 704 -1.16 -16.14 -10.19
C GLU A 704 -0.45 -16.82 -9.01
N VAL A 705 0.83 -17.17 -9.20
CA VAL A 705 1.68 -17.79 -8.17
C VAL A 705 2.28 -16.74 -7.26
N ALA A 706 2.75 -15.62 -7.82
CA ALA A 706 3.35 -14.53 -7.05
C ALA A 706 2.34 -13.82 -6.14
N PHE A 707 1.11 -13.59 -6.63
CA PHE A 707 0.08 -12.78 -5.98
C PHE A 707 -1.30 -13.48 -5.99
N PRO A 708 -1.48 -14.63 -5.32
CA PRO A 708 -2.75 -15.34 -5.39
C PRO A 708 -3.86 -14.61 -4.61
N GLY A 709 -5.07 -14.67 -5.18
CA GLY A 709 -6.30 -14.12 -4.61
C GLY A 709 -6.33 -12.59 -4.60
N GLN A 710 -6.72 -12.00 -3.47
CA GLN A 710 -6.89 -10.54 -3.32
C GLN A 710 -5.59 -9.74 -3.49
N ARG A 711 -4.42 -10.38 -3.34
CA ARG A 711 -3.10 -9.73 -3.49
C ARG A 711 -2.85 -9.20 -4.90
N ALA A 712 -3.39 -9.84 -5.93
CA ALA A 712 -3.28 -9.37 -7.31
C ALA A 712 -3.99 -8.01 -7.52
N VAL A 713 -4.96 -7.67 -6.68
CA VAL A 713 -5.63 -6.36 -6.70
C VAL A 713 -4.84 -5.35 -5.87
N GLU A 714 -4.36 -5.74 -4.71
CA GLU A 714 -3.62 -4.85 -3.79
C GLU A 714 -2.29 -4.35 -4.39
N VAL A 715 -1.65 -5.15 -5.27
CA VAL A 715 -0.38 -4.78 -5.92
C VAL A 715 -0.54 -3.69 -6.98
N ILE A 716 -1.75 -3.47 -7.52
CA ILE A 716 -2.00 -2.51 -8.62
C ILE A 716 -1.62 -1.10 -8.19
N ARG A 717 -2.13 -0.65 -7.04
CA ARG A 717 -1.93 0.73 -6.57
C ARG A 717 -0.45 1.09 -6.34
N PRO A 718 0.37 0.24 -5.70
CA PRO A 718 1.83 0.42 -5.65
C PRO A 718 2.50 0.51 -7.03
N LEU A 719 2.15 -0.37 -7.97
CA LEU A 719 2.74 -0.36 -9.31
C LEU A 719 2.35 0.92 -10.08
N MET A 720 1.09 1.35 -9.98
CA MET A 720 0.62 2.61 -10.56
C MET A 720 1.39 3.82 -10.00
N SER A 721 1.81 3.78 -8.73
CA SER A 721 2.59 4.88 -8.15
C SER A 721 4.00 5.02 -8.76
N LEU A 722 4.55 3.95 -9.33
CA LEU A 722 5.84 3.99 -10.05
C LEU A 722 5.75 4.66 -11.42
N LEU A 723 4.54 4.85 -11.95
CA LEU A 723 4.31 5.53 -13.23
C LEU A 723 4.27 7.06 -13.07
N HIS A 724 4.76 7.58 -11.95
CA HIS A 724 4.86 9.02 -11.73
C HIS A 724 6.07 9.59 -12.49
N PRO A 725 5.99 10.80 -13.09
CA PRO A 725 7.08 11.39 -13.87
C PRO A 725 8.42 11.59 -13.12
N GLU A 726 8.37 11.62 -11.77
CA GLU A 726 9.57 11.72 -10.92
C GLU A 726 10.34 10.39 -10.78
N CYS A 727 9.77 9.28 -11.24
CA CYS A 727 10.39 7.96 -11.17
C CYS A 727 11.37 7.72 -12.33
N THR A 728 12.35 6.84 -12.10
CA THR A 728 13.34 6.50 -13.13
C THR A 728 12.72 5.71 -14.29
N ALA A 729 13.27 5.84 -15.51
CA ALA A 729 12.77 5.10 -16.68
C ALA A 729 12.74 3.58 -16.46
N LEU A 730 13.69 3.02 -15.71
CA LEU A 730 13.72 1.60 -15.35
C LEU A 730 12.54 1.20 -14.47
N GLN A 731 12.20 2.00 -13.46
CA GLN A 731 11.05 1.75 -12.58
C GLN A 731 9.73 1.78 -13.34
N ASN A 732 9.59 2.73 -14.27
CA ASN A 732 8.42 2.84 -15.14
C ASN A 732 8.29 1.61 -16.02
N PHE A 733 9.38 1.18 -16.67
CA PHE A 733 9.41 -0.01 -17.51
C PHE A 733 9.04 -1.29 -16.72
N GLU A 734 9.67 -1.51 -15.57
CA GLU A 734 9.41 -2.68 -14.73
C GLU A 734 7.94 -2.69 -14.25
N SER A 735 7.39 -1.53 -13.90
CA SER A 735 5.98 -1.40 -13.49
C SER A 735 5.01 -1.75 -14.62
N LEU A 736 5.23 -1.21 -15.82
CA LEU A 736 4.38 -1.48 -17.00
C LEU A 736 4.37 -2.97 -17.36
N MET A 737 5.54 -3.62 -17.35
CA MET A 737 5.64 -5.06 -17.61
C MET A 737 4.90 -5.89 -16.56
N ALA A 738 5.04 -5.55 -15.28
CA ALA A 738 4.33 -6.24 -14.20
C ALA A 738 2.81 -6.05 -14.29
N LEU A 739 2.34 -4.84 -14.58
CA LEU A 739 0.91 -4.54 -14.78
C LEU A 739 0.34 -5.26 -16.00
N THR A 740 1.12 -5.41 -17.07
CA THR A 740 0.75 -6.17 -18.27
C THR A 740 0.50 -7.64 -17.93
N ASN A 741 1.40 -8.26 -17.18
CA ASN A 741 1.23 -9.64 -16.72
C ASN A 741 0.07 -9.80 -15.73
N LEU A 742 -0.20 -8.80 -14.88
CA LEU A 742 -1.35 -8.84 -13.95
C LEU A 742 -2.68 -8.76 -14.70
N ALA A 743 -2.75 -7.97 -15.77
CA ALA A 743 -3.96 -7.81 -16.58
C ALA A 743 -4.41 -9.10 -17.27
N THR A 744 -3.53 -10.09 -17.45
CA THR A 744 -3.88 -11.37 -18.08
C THR A 744 -4.59 -12.33 -17.13
N ILE A 745 -4.51 -12.16 -15.79
CA ILE A 745 -5.04 -13.11 -14.81
C ILE A 745 -6.57 -13.18 -14.82
N SER A 746 -7.24 -12.06 -14.59
CA SER A 746 -8.69 -12.05 -14.40
C SER A 746 -9.31 -10.73 -14.79
N GLU A 747 -10.59 -10.80 -15.14
CA GLU A 747 -11.40 -9.63 -15.45
C GLU A 747 -11.51 -8.66 -14.26
N GLY A 748 -11.56 -9.18 -13.02
CA GLY A 748 -11.61 -8.36 -11.81
C GLY A 748 -10.35 -7.49 -11.62
N VAL A 749 -9.16 -8.03 -11.95
CA VAL A 749 -7.90 -7.27 -11.92
C VAL A 749 -7.92 -6.17 -12.98
N ARG A 750 -8.35 -6.46 -14.21
CA ARG A 750 -8.47 -5.46 -15.29
C ARG A 750 -9.41 -4.32 -14.90
N SER A 751 -10.58 -4.63 -14.33
CA SER A 751 -11.54 -3.63 -13.87
C SER A 751 -10.95 -2.70 -12.81
N HIS A 752 -10.09 -3.21 -11.92
CA HIS A 752 -9.41 -2.38 -10.93
C HIS A 752 -8.31 -1.50 -11.52
N ILE A 753 -7.50 -2.02 -12.45
CA ILE A 753 -6.50 -1.21 -13.18
C ILE A 753 -7.18 -0.02 -13.89
N ILE A 754 -8.34 -0.27 -14.52
CA ILE A 754 -9.12 0.78 -15.18
C ILE A 754 -9.67 1.80 -14.18
N LYS A 755 -10.18 1.34 -13.03
CA LYS A 755 -10.72 2.22 -11.98
C LYS A 755 -9.66 3.18 -11.43
N ASP A 756 -8.42 2.72 -11.32
CA ASP A 756 -7.30 3.51 -10.79
C ASP A 756 -6.64 4.42 -11.85
N GLY A 757 -7.23 4.54 -13.05
CA GLY A 757 -6.73 5.44 -14.10
C GLY A 757 -5.55 4.88 -14.90
N GLY A 758 -5.40 3.55 -14.96
CA GLY A 758 -4.31 2.87 -15.67
C GLY A 758 -4.15 3.27 -17.14
N ILE A 759 -5.26 3.51 -17.85
CA ILE A 759 -5.20 3.82 -19.29
C ILE A 759 -4.64 5.23 -19.52
N THR A 760 -5.18 6.24 -18.84
CA THR A 760 -4.79 7.65 -19.08
C THR A 760 -3.36 7.95 -18.65
N THR A 761 -2.87 7.26 -17.62
CA THR A 761 -1.50 7.41 -17.13
C THR A 761 -0.50 6.71 -18.04
N VAL A 762 -0.84 5.49 -18.51
CA VAL A 762 0.01 4.72 -19.43
C VAL A 762 0.03 5.30 -20.84
N GLU A 763 -1.01 6.04 -21.25
CA GLU A 763 -1.12 6.68 -22.55
C GLU A 763 0.07 7.60 -22.85
N ASN A 764 0.54 8.35 -21.85
CA ASN A 764 1.69 9.25 -22.00
C ASN A 764 2.97 8.48 -22.39
N TYR A 765 3.21 7.32 -21.81
CA TYR A 765 4.39 6.48 -22.10
C TYR A 765 4.34 5.83 -23.49
N CYS A 766 3.15 5.72 -24.09
CA CYS A 766 3.05 5.28 -25.48
C CYS A 766 3.62 6.34 -26.43
N TYR A 767 3.42 7.63 -26.13
CA TYR A 767 3.90 8.73 -26.97
C TYR A 767 5.37 9.09 -26.76
N GLU A 768 6.07 8.44 -25.82
CA GLU A 768 7.50 8.69 -25.58
C GLU A 768 8.39 7.99 -26.63
N ASP A 769 9.52 8.63 -26.95
CA ASP A 769 10.51 8.10 -27.90
C ASP A 769 11.33 6.92 -27.34
N HIS A 770 11.22 6.63 -26.04
CA HIS A 770 11.97 5.55 -25.42
C HIS A 770 11.38 4.18 -25.80
N VAL A 771 12.05 3.48 -26.71
CA VAL A 771 11.64 2.18 -27.30
C VAL A 771 11.05 1.21 -26.27
N MET A 772 11.74 0.95 -25.15
CA MET A 772 11.26 -0.03 -24.17
C MET A 772 9.99 0.41 -23.42
N LEU A 773 9.83 1.72 -23.17
CA LEU A 773 8.65 2.26 -22.45
C LEU A 773 7.45 2.29 -23.38
N LYS A 774 7.65 2.72 -24.62
CA LYS A 774 6.66 2.65 -25.69
C LYS A 774 6.15 1.22 -25.87
N ARG A 775 7.06 0.25 -26.00
CA ARG A 775 6.72 -1.18 -26.10
C ARG A 775 5.87 -1.66 -24.94
N ALA A 776 6.33 -1.40 -23.70
CA ALA A 776 5.64 -1.85 -22.50
C ALA A 776 4.27 -1.16 -22.33
N GLY A 777 4.16 0.12 -22.69
CA GLY A 777 2.90 0.87 -22.66
C GLY A 777 1.88 0.36 -23.67
N VAL A 778 2.32 0.08 -24.90
CA VAL A 778 1.47 -0.52 -25.94
C VAL A 778 1.01 -1.91 -25.48
N GLN A 779 1.91 -2.77 -25.02
CA GLN A 779 1.58 -4.11 -24.52
C GLN A 779 0.61 -4.07 -23.32
N HIS A 780 0.79 -3.14 -22.39
CA HIS A 780 -0.11 -2.96 -21.26
C HIS A 780 -1.54 -2.65 -21.73
N ASN A 781 -1.66 -1.67 -22.62
CA ASN A 781 -2.94 -1.30 -23.22
C ASN A 781 -3.56 -2.48 -23.98
N CYS A 782 -2.74 -3.30 -24.66
CA CYS A 782 -3.16 -4.54 -25.32
C CYS A 782 -3.86 -5.52 -24.39
N SER A 783 -3.32 -5.74 -23.20
CA SER A 783 -3.87 -6.71 -22.25
C SER A 783 -5.21 -6.26 -21.61
N LEU A 784 -5.59 -4.98 -21.74
CA LEU A 784 -6.83 -4.45 -21.16
C LEU A 784 -8.03 -4.46 -22.13
N PHE A 785 -7.86 -4.76 -23.42
CA PHE A 785 -8.88 -4.48 -24.45
C PHE A 785 -10.26 -5.12 -24.26
N THR A 786 -10.36 -6.27 -23.61
CA THR A 786 -11.65 -6.97 -23.39
C THR A 786 -12.73 -6.11 -22.71
N GLN A 787 -12.34 -5.10 -21.92
CA GLN A 787 -13.27 -4.17 -21.24
C GLN A 787 -13.22 -2.72 -21.77
N VAL A 788 -12.20 -2.38 -22.56
CA VAL A 788 -11.82 -0.99 -22.87
C VAL A 788 -12.26 -0.54 -24.27
N VAL A 789 -12.93 -1.41 -25.04
CA VAL A 789 -13.44 -1.14 -26.40
C VAL A 789 -14.14 0.23 -26.50
N ARG A 790 -15.06 0.54 -25.58
CA ARG A 790 -15.82 1.81 -25.58
C ARG A 790 -14.98 3.07 -25.32
N ILE A 791 -13.81 2.91 -24.70
CA ILE A 791 -12.87 4.01 -24.42
C ILE A 791 -12.01 4.29 -25.66
N TYR A 792 -11.65 3.25 -26.43
CA TYR A 792 -10.94 3.39 -27.70
C TYR A 792 -11.82 3.86 -28.85
N GLU A 793 -13.13 3.56 -28.80
CA GLU A 793 -14.11 4.14 -29.73
C GLU A 793 -14.13 5.67 -29.70
N LYS A 794 -13.66 6.30 -28.62
CA LYS A 794 -13.61 7.75 -28.46
C LYS A 794 -12.18 8.28 -28.66
N GLY A 795 -12.04 9.35 -29.45
CA GLY A 795 -10.75 10.00 -29.76
C GLY A 795 -9.95 9.35 -30.88
N ASP A 796 -8.65 9.67 -30.96
CA ASP A 796 -7.72 9.26 -32.03
C ASP A 796 -6.85 8.04 -31.66
N ARG A 797 -7.18 7.34 -30.56
CA ARG A 797 -6.41 6.18 -30.05
C ARG A 797 -6.30 5.03 -31.05
N VAL A 798 -7.35 4.78 -31.81
CA VAL A 798 -7.35 3.75 -32.88
C VAL A 798 -6.40 4.12 -34.00
N LYS A 799 -6.29 5.42 -34.34
CA LYS A 799 -5.36 5.91 -35.35
C LYS A 799 -3.93 5.74 -34.88
N TYR A 800 -3.64 6.11 -33.64
CA TYR A 800 -2.31 5.92 -33.04
C TYR A 800 -1.88 4.44 -33.04
N LEU A 801 -2.75 3.51 -32.60
CA LEU A 801 -2.47 2.06 -32.67
C LEU A 801 -2.19 1.57 -34.10
N THR A 802 -2.87 2.15 -35.09
CA THR A 802 -2.66 1.81 -36.50
C THR A 802 -1.29 2.29 -36.98
N LEU A 803 -0.84 3.47 -36.53
CA LEU A 803 0.50 3.98 -36.83
C LEU A 803 1.61 3.16 -36.14
N CYS A 804 1.36 2.63 -34.93
CA CYS A 804 2.31 1.76 -34.24
C CYS A 804 2.58 0.43 -34.96
N LEU A 805 1.83 0.08 -36.02
CA LEU A 805 2.10 -1.09 -36.83
C LEU A 805 3.36 -0.94 -37.71
N GLU A 806 3.72 0.30 -38.07
CA GLU A 806 4.92 0.63 -38.85
C GLU A 806 6.15 0.90 -37.97
N ASP A 807 6.04 0.69 -36.66
CA ASP A 807 7.16 0.94 -35.76
C ASP A 807 8.36 0.03 -36.11
N GLU A 808 9.58 0.58 -35.97
CA GLU A 808 10.82 -0.17 -36.21
C GLU A 808 10.99 -1.33 -35.20
N ASP A 809 10.41 -1.19 -34.00
CA ASP A 809 10.44 -2.25 -32.99
C ASP A 809 9.38 -3.34 -33.27
N TYR A 810 9.86 -4.53 -33.60
CA TYR A 810 9.05 -5.70 -33.91
C TYR A 810 8.03 -6.03 -32.81
N ASP A 811 8.43 -5.99 -31.54
CA ASP A 811 7.55 -6.34 -30.41
C ASP A 811 6.40 -5.32 -30.24
N THR A 812 6.67 -4.04 -30.50
CA THR A 812 5.66 -2.96 -30.47
C THR A 812 4.64 -3.14 -31.60
N SER A 813 5.12 -3.40 -32.83
CA SER A 813 4.26 -3.70 -33.99
C SER A 813 3.41 -4.95 -33.73
N GLN A 814 4.01 -5.99 -33.14
CA GLN A 814 3.32 -7.24 -32.82
C GLN A 814 2.19 -7.05 -31.80
N ALA A 815 2.45 -6.28 -30.74
CA ALA A 815 1.45 -5.95 -29.73
C ALA A 815 0.31 -5.12 -30.35
N ALA A 816 0.64 -4.07 -31.11
CA ALA A 816 -0.33 -3.22 -31.80
C ALA A 816 -1.22 -4.03 -32.76
N ALA A 817 -0.64 -4.95 -33.54
CA ALA A 817 -1.38 -5.82 -34.45
C ALA A 817 -2.35 -6.75 -33.69
N GLY A 818 -1.92 -7.30 -32.56
CA GLY A 818 -2.77 -8.14 -31.71
C GLY A 818 -3.95 -7.36 -31.12
N ALA A 819 -3.70 -6.17 -30.60
CA ALA A 819 -4.73 -5.28 -30.10
C ALA A 819 -5.74 -4.88 -31.17
N LEU A 820 -5.26 -4.50 -32.35
CA LEU A 820 -6.13 -4.05 -33.43
C LEU A 820 -6.98 -5.20 -33.98
N ALA A 821 -6.45 -6.41 -34.05
CA ALA A 821 -7.21 -7.62 -34.41
C ALA A 821 -8.34 -7.89 -33.42
N MET A 822 -8.09 -7.78 -32.12
CA MET A 822 -9.14 -7.93 -31.10
C MET A 822 -10.16 -6.80 -31.18
N LEU A 823 -9.72 -5.55 -31.34
CA LEU A 823 -10.61 -4.39 -31.36
C LEU A 823 -11.58 -4.43 -32.57
N THR A 824 -11.06 -4.78 -33.74
CA THR A 824 -11.85 -4.88 -34.99
C THR A 824 -12.84 -6.04 -34.97
N SER A 825 -12.61 -7.09 -34.18
CA SER A 825 -13.56 -8.19 -34.03
C SER A 825 -14.82 -7.82 -33.22
N VAL A 826 -14.74 -6.78 -32.38
CA VAL A 826 -15.81 -6.42 -31.42
C VAL A 826 -16.49 -5.09 -31.76
N SER A 827 -15.79 -4.12 -32.36
CA SER A 827 -16.32 -2.77 -32.61
C SER A 827 -16.30 -2.35 -34.07
N ASP A 828 -17.50 -2.11 -34.63
CA ASP A 828 -17.65 -1.56 -35.97
C ASP A 828 -17.18 -0.10 -36.10
N VAL A 829 -17.23 0.67 -35.01
CA VAL A 829 -16.78 2.06 -35.00
C VAL A 829 -15.26 2.12 -35.10
N ALA A 830 -14.56 1.18 -34.45
CA ALA A 830 -13.12 1.06 -34.60
C ALA A 830 -12.73 0.71 -36.04
N CYS A 831 -13.44 -0.22 -36.69
CA CYS A 831 -13.23 -0.58 -38.10
C CYS A 831 -13.34 0.64 -39.03
N GLN A 832 -14.30 1.54 -38.80
CA GLN A 832 -14.43 2.78 -39.58
C GLN A 832 -13.21 3.70 -39.40
N LYS A 833 -12.75 3.88 -38.15
CA LYS A 833 -11.62 4.75 -37.83
C LYS A 833 -10.28 4.26 -38.37
N VAL A 834 -10.07 2.96 -38.48
CA VAL A 834 -8.86 2.38 -39.09
C VAL A 834 -8.72 2.85 -40.54
N VAL A 835 -9.83 2.90 -41.28
CA VAL A 835 -9.87 3.30 -42.70
C VAL A 835 -9.82 4.84 -42.88
N GLU A 836 -9.88 5.62 -41.80
CA GLU A 836 -9.68 7.07 -41.84
C GLU A 836 -8.20 7.49 -41.76
N VAL A 837 -7.29 6.56 -41.48
CA VAL A 837 -5.83 6.82 -41.44
C VAL A 837 -5.31 7.01 -42.87
N LYS A 838 -4.44 8.00 -43.11
CA LYS A 838 -4.01 8.38 -44.48
C LYS A 838 -3.33 7.24 -45.25
N ASP A 839 -2.43 6.50 -44.59
CA ASP A 839 -1.56 5.51 -45.24
C ASP A 839 -1.97 4.06 -44.92
N TRP A 840 -3.23 3.83 -44.52
CA TRP A 840 -3.71 2.52 -44.05
C TRP A 840 -3.49 1.38 -45.07
N VAL A 841 -3.57 1.66 -46.38
CA VAL A 841 -3.38 0.67 -47.44
C VAL A 841 -1.95 0.14 -47.47
N GLU A 842 -0.95 1.01 -47.30
CA GLU A 842 0.47 0.63 -47.27
C GLU A 842 0.80 -0.14 -45.99
N ILE A 843 0.29 0.33 -44.84
CA ILE A 843 0.45 -0.31 -43.52
C ILE A 843 -0.04 -1.76 -43.56
N PHE A 844 -1.29 -2.00 -43.96
CA PHE A 844 -1.85 -3.34 -43.97
C PHE A 844 -1.35 -4.20 -45.13
N GLY A 845 -0.97 -3.59 -46.26
CA GLY A 845 -0.33 -4.29 -47.36
C GLY A 845 1.03 -4.85 -46.94
N GLY A 846 1.84 -4.03 -46.27
CA GLY A 846 3.11 -4.44 -45.67
C GLY A 846 2.95 -5.51 -44.59
N LEU A 847 1.91 -5.41 -43.75
CA LEU A 847 1.64 -6.38 -42.69
C LEU A 847 1.16 -7.74 -43.22
N ALA A 848 0.30 -7.74 -44.25
CA ALA A 848 -0.19 -8.97 -44.89
C ALA A 848 0.87 -9.66 -45.78
N ALA A 849 1.86 -8.91 -46.26
CA ALA A 849 3.03 -9.42 -46.99
C ALA A 849 4.27 -9.60 -46.09
N HIS A 850 4.12 -9.47 -44.77
CA HIS A 850 5.25 -9.54 -43.84
C HIS A 850 5.86 -10.95 -43.80
N LYS A 851 7.19 -11.02 -43.64
CA LYS A 851 7.94 -12.31 -43.63
C LYS A 851 7.65 -13.18 -42.41
N ASP A 852 7.16 -12.57 -41.33
CA ASP A 852 6.83 -13.26 -40.08
C ASP A 852 5.35 -13.70 -40.05
N GLU A 853 5.14 -14.98 -39.78
CA GLU A 853 3.83 -15.64 -39.77
C GLU A 853 2.88 -15.00 -38.75
N ALA A 854 3.39 -14.61 -37.57
CA ALA A 854 2.56 -14.10 -36.49
C ALA A 854 1.99 -12.71 -36.80
N LEU A 855 2.79 -11.84 -37.43
CA LEU A 855 2.34 -10.53 -37.93
C LEU A 855 1.42 -10.71 -39.15
N GLN A 856 1.80 -11.57 -40.10
CA GLN A 856 1.00 -11.85 -41.29
C GLN A 856 -0.40 -12.35 -40.92
N HIS A 857 -0.49 -13.31 -40.01
CA HIS A 857 -1.77 -13.84 -39.53
C HIS A 857 -2.64 -12.74 -38.91
N ARG A 858 -2.07 -11.90 -38.04
CA ARG A 858 -2.82 -10.81 -37.38
C ARG A 858 -3.27 -9.74 -38.40
N GLY A 859 -2.45 -9.42 -39.40
CA GLY A 859 -2.83 -8.52 -40.49
C GLY A 859 -4.00 -9.03 -41.29
N VAL A 860 -3.95 -10.31 -41.68
CA VAL A 860 -5.06 -10.95 -42.40
C VAL A 860 -6.30 -11.07 -41.51
N CYS A 861 -6.17 -11.29 -40.20
CA CYS A 861 -7.30 -11.22 -39.25
C CYS A 861 -7.95 -9.83 -39.21
N ILE A 862 -7.16 -8.76 -39.21
CA ILE A 862 -7.70 -7.40 -39.22
C ILE A 862 -8.46 -7.15 -40.52
N LEU A 863 -7.88 -7.50 -41.68
CA LEU A 863 -8.54 -7.36 -42.98
C LEU A 863 -9.84 -8.18 -43.05
N HIS A 864 -9.82 -9.42 -42.52
CA HIS A 864 -11.00 -10.26 -42.40
C HIS A 864 -12.11 -9.57 -41.60
N ASN A 865 -11.78 -9.05 -40.41
CA ASN A 865 -12.72 -8.35 -39.54
C ASN A 865 -13.29 -7.08 -40.19
N LEU A 866 -12.47 -6.32 -40.92
CA LEU A 866 -12.91 -5.12 -41.65
C LEU A 866 -13.97 -5.46 -42.72
N VAL A 867 -13.78 -6.53 -43.49
CA VAL A 867 -14.76 -7.01 -44.49
C VAL A 867 -16.02 -7.57 -43.81
N HIS A 868 -15.88 -8.13 -42.61
CA HIS A 868 -17.01 -8.68 -41.84
C HIS A 868 -17.87 -7.62 -41.16
N SER A 869 -17.37 -6.40 -40.98
CA SER A 869 -18.02 -5.31 -40.22
C SER A 869 -19.16 -4.64 -40.99
N LYS A 870 -18.83 -3.79 -41.99
CA LYS A 870 -19.81 -2.98 -42.73
C LYS A 870 -19.49 -2.94 -44.22
N ARG A 871 -20.55 -2.82 -45.03
CA ARG A 871 -20.45 -2.73 -46.49
C ARG A 871 -19.53 -1.60 -46.95
N ASP A 872 -19.70 -0.40 -46.39
CA ASP A 872 -18.93 0.79 -46.79
C ASP A 872 -17.41 0.62 -46.56
N VAL A 873 -17.04 -0.12 -45.51
CA VAL A 873 -15.64 -0.43 -45.18
C VAL A 873 -15.10 -1.50 -46.14
N ALA A 874 -15.91 -2.52 -46.45
CA ALA A 874 -15.55 -3.55 -47.42
C ALA A 874 -15.39 -2.98 -48.85
N GLU A 875 -16.23 -2.02 -49.25
CA GLU A 875 -16.14 -1.34 -50.55
C GLU A 875 -14.81 -0.58 -50.70
N ARG A 876 -14.35 0.10 -49.65
CA ARG A 876 -13.04 0.79 -49.64
C ARG A 876 -11.85 -0.17 -49.69
N LEU A 877 -11.97 -1.34 -49.08
CA LEU A 877 -10.93 -2.38 -49.11
C LEU A 877 -10.83 -3.03 -50.49
N VAL A 878 -11.97 -3.35 -51.12
CA VAL A 878 -12.01 -3.91 -52.48
C VAL A 878 -11.53 -2.90 -53.52
N GLY A 879 -11.77 -1.60 -53.32
CA GLY A 879 -11.24 -0.53 -54.17
C GLY A 879 -9.75 -0.23 -54.02
N SER A 880 -9.01 -1.00 -53.20
CA SER A 880 -7.59 -0.79 -52.91
C SER A 880 -6.72 -1.98 -53.35
N SER A 881 -5.40 -1.80 -53.43
CA SER A 881 -4.43 -2.86 -53.77
C SER A 881 -4.36 -4.01 -52.76
N LEU A 882 -5.02 -3.89 -51.60
CA LEU A 882 -5.07 -4.94 -50.58
C LEU A 882 -5.77 -6.22 -51.06
N LEU A 883 -6.67 -6.12 -52.03
CA LEU A 883 -7.32 -7.29 -52.61
C LEU A 883 -6.33 -8.18 -53.37
N GLU A 884 -5.44 -7.55 -54.14
CA GLU A 884 -4.37 -8.25 -54.87
C GLU A 884 -3.39 -8.93 -53.91
N VAL A 885 -3.07 -8.26 -52.79
CA VAL A 885 -2.25 -8.84 -51.72
C VAL A 885 -2.93 -10.06 -51.10
N LEU A 886 -4.24 -10.00 -50.80
CA LEU A 886 -5.00 -11.14 -50.29
C LEU A 886 -5.05 -12.30 -51.29
N LEU A 887 -5.23 -12.02 -52.58
CA LEU A 887 -5.18 -13.03 -53.64
C LEU A 887 -3.79 -13.66 -53.74
N ALA A 888 -2.72 -12.87 -53.69
CA ALA A 888 -1.34 -13.36 -53.69
C ALA A 888 -1.08 -14.29 -52.49
N VAL A 889 -1.54 -13.93 -51.29
CA VAL A 889 -1.42 -14.79 -50.08
C VAL A 889 -2.14 -16.13 -50.24
N THR A 890 -3.23 -16.20 -51.02
CA THR A 890 -3.91 -17.48 -51.32
C THR A 890 -3.19 -18.36 -52.33
N GLN A 891 -2.38 -17.77 -53.22
CA GLN A 891 -1.68 -18.47 -54.31
C GLN A 891 -0.27 -18.96 -53.94
N VAL A 892 0.32 -18.45 -52.85
CA VAL A 892 1.65 -18.89 -52.39
C VAL A 892 1.55 -20.31 -51.84
N GLU A 893 1.98 -21.31 -52.61
CA GLU A 893 2.06 -22.73 -52.21
C GLU A 893 3.46 -23.07 -51.64
N GLY A 894 3.54 -23.27 -50.33
CA GLY A 894 4.74 -23.76 -49.63
C GLY A 894 5.03 -23.02 -48.32
N ALA A 895 5.94 -23.58 -47.51
CA ALA A 895 6.35 -23.29 -46.11
C ALA A 895 6.38 -21.83 -45.56
N ALA A 896 6.09 -20.80 -46.36
CA ALA A 896 6.13 -19.38 -45.98
C ALA A 896 4.77 -18.81 -45.49
N ALA A 897 3.64 -19.46 -45.76
CA ALA A 897 2.32 -19.04 -45.27
C ALA A 897 1.57 -20.22 -44.64
N SER A 898 1.12 -20.05 -43.40
CA SER A 898 0.42 -21.06 -42.60
C SER A 898 -0.98 -21.34 -43.15
N ASP A 899 -1.41 -22.62 -43.13
CA ASP A 899 -2.74 -23.05 -43.59
C ASP A 899 -3.89 -22.24 -42.94
N LYS A 900 -3.67 -21.73 -41.72
CA LYS A 900 -4.61 -20.85 -41.02
C LYS A 900 -4.79 -19.51 -41.73
N VAL A 901 -3.69 -18.89 -42.17
CA VAL A 901 -3.70 -17.60 -42.88
C VAL A 901 -4.38 -17.75 -44.24
N ARG A 902 -4.09 -18.84 -44.95
CA ARG A 902 -4.71 -19.14 -46.26
C ARG A 902 -6.21 -19.34 -46.13
N LYS A 903 -6.67 -20.11 -45.13
CA LYS A 903 -8.11 -20.28 -44.84
C LYS A 903 -8.78 -18.96 -44.51
N LEU A 904 -8.17 -18.13 -43.67
CA LEU A 904 -8.74 -16.83 -43.30
C LEU A 904 -8.84 -15.88 -44.50
N ALA A 905 -7.84 -15.88 -45.38
CA ALA A 905 -7.85 -15.10 -46.61
C ALA A 905 -8.94 -15.59 -47.58
N GLN A 906 -9.09 -16.92 -47.75
CA GLN A 906 -10.17 -17.52 -48.55
C GLN A 906 -11.56 -17.18 -47.99
N GLU A 907 -11.75 -17.26 -46.67
CA GLU A 907 -13.00 -16.86 -46.01
C GLU A 907 -13.31 -15.37 -46.24
N THR A 908 -12.29 -14.51 -46.18
CA THR A 908 -12.43 -13.07 -46.45
C THR A 908 -12.89 -12.81 -47.88
N LEU A 909 -12.28 -13.48 -48.87
CA LEU A 909 -12.67 -13.39 -50.28
C LEU A 909 -14.09 -13.92 -50.51
N SER A 910 -14.45 -15.05 -49.88
CA SER A 910 -15.79 -15.63 -49.99
C SER A 910 -16.87 -14.69 -49.43
N LYS A 911 -16.56 -13.93 -48.37
CA LYS A 911 -17.50 -12.94 -47.85
C LYS A 911 -17.60 -11.72 -48.75
N ALA A 912 -16.50 -11.23 -49.31
CA ALA A 912 -16.53 -10.15 -50.30
C ALA A 912 -17.37 -10.54 -51.55
N GLU A 913 -17.37 -11.82 -51.93
CA GLU A 913 -18.27 -12.41 -52.93
C GLU A 913 -19.75 -12.38 -52.47
N GLN A 914 -20.05 -12.75 -51.21
CA GLN A 914 -21.40 -12.65 -50.65
C GLN A 914 -21.96 -11.21 -50.67
N TRP A 915 -21.11 -10.21 -50.44
CA TRP A 915 -21.49 -8.79 -50.55
C TRP A 915 -21.63 -8.30 -52.01
N LYS A 916 -21.32 -9.15 -53.00
CA LYS A 916 -21.28 -8.86 -54.45
C LYS A 916 -20.27 -7.77 -54.85
N LEU A 917 -19.16 -7.67 -54.12
CA LEU A 917 -18.11 -6.70 -54.39
C LEU A 917 -17.06 -7.21 -55.41
N ILE A 918 -17.03 -8.52 -55.64
CA ILE A 918 -16.10 -9.21 -56.55
C ILE A 918 -16.89 -10.23 -57.39
N GLN A 919 -16.55 -10.41 -58.67
CA GLN A 919 -17.03 -11.50 -59.52
C GLN A 919 -15.90 -12.48 -59.79
N LYS A 920 -16.20 -13.78 -59.77
CA LYS A 920 -15.25 -14.83 -60.15
C LYS A 920 -14.88 -14.66 -61.62
N SER A 921 -13.60 -14.54 -61.96
CA SER A 921 -13.13 -14.71 -63.33
C SER A 921 -13.40 -16.16 -63.74
N SER A 922 -14.39 -16.36 -64.60
CA SER A 922 -14.59 -17.60 -65.34
C SER A 922 -13.46 -17.72 -66.35
N GLU A 923 -12.50 -18.61 -66.12
CA GLU A 923 -11.60 -19.08 -67.18
C GLU A 923 -10.95 -20.42 -66.78
N GLN A 924 -11.51 -21.51 -67.30
CA GLN A 924 -10.75 -22.55 -67.99
C GLN A 924 -11.59 -22.92 -69.21
N ASP A 925 -11.43 -22.14 -70.29
CA ASP A 925 -11.68 -22.65 -71.63
C ASP A 925 -10.59 -23.69 -71.91
N GLU A 926 -10.98 -24.97 -71.94
CA GLU A 926 -10.14 -26.05 -72.43
C GLU A 926 -9.77 -25.79 -73.90
N PRO A 927 -8.50 -25.93 -74.32
CA PRO A 927 -8.18 -25.96 -75.74
C PRO A 927 -8.76 -27.24 -76.35
N GLN A 928 -9.63 -27.10 -77.34
CA GLN A 928 -10.06 -28.21 -78.19
C GLN A 928 -8.83 -28.78 -78.92
N GLU A 929 -8.52 -30.04 -78.65
CA GLU A 929 -7.60 -30.84 -79.45
C GLU A 929 -8.21 -31.07 -80.86
N GLU A 930 -7.60 -30.50 -81.89
CA GLU A 930 -7.74 -31.00 -83.26
C GLU A 930 -6.84 -32.23 -83.45
N PRO A 931 -7.30 -33.29 -84.14
CA PRO A 931 -6.55 -34.53 -84.30
C PRO A 931 -5.42 -34.35 -85.33
N ALA A 932 -4.23 -34.83 -84.97
CA ALA A 932 -3.08 -34.90 -85.85
C ALA A 932 -3.29 -35.98 -86.93
N ASP A 933 -3.51 -35.55 -88.18
CA ASP A 933 -3.19 -36.34 -89.36
C ASP A 933 -1.73 -36.09 -89.75
N VAL A 934 -0.90 -37.14 -89.67
CA VAL A 934 0.44 -37.18 -90.27
C VAL A 934 0.55 -38.44 -91.12
N GLN A 935 0.72 -38.22 -92.43
CA GLN A 935 1.55 -39.08 -93.29
C GLN A 935 3.02 -38.76 -93.05
#